data_AF-A0A256XV97-F1
#
_entry.id   AF-A0A256XV97-F1
#
_cell.length_a   1.000
_cell.length_b   1.000
_cell.length_c   1.000
_cell.angle_alpha   90.00
_cell.angle_beta   90.00
_cell.angle_gamma   90.00
#
_symmetry.space_group_name_H-M   'P 1'
#
loop_
_entity.id
_entity.type
_entity.pdbx_description
1 polymer ?
#
loop_
_entity_poly.entity_id
_entity_poly.type
_entity_poly.pdbx_seq_one_letter_code
_entity_poly.pdbx_strand_id
1 'polypeptide(L)'
;MNINLCLREKRRPYLYFLAISLLAGFIILLYTSYTIKPKDAYFYIGCKVYYDNCLSVYDTASPKRIESNHFIIEYYTEGRSACSDDYAEKVLRYFEIAWHKYFIDYGFNLPESREGDKILIKVEKLYPSYGATHVTTDGSGKWYVNYIAIDNSLNDEKIMETAAHELFHCIQAAYDSYEGDTENYWIIEGMAVGAEDAIFPDNNLYIRYINRWMNTPDKSLVTRSYDAAILWRYFWEFHGVEKIKTILKMLSIEDGINALIKAFGGYEKFRSVYAEFIKTTYFKDVYSDGKLFAKPYISKTIDLSLTDNANISDLVKYYGIDYYRILLNNNSIYICFNGSSSSDFLLVLLYPVNKHIVIELKNYSFGTYLFKNPGNISEIALAVTRTSEDGSGYYELSITTLERVYRIKMIPELKKIVANPGDKITIDLILVNDGEVAQEFSLNFSSKLCDIKLINNNGQLIGSDESIILNPGESKSLKIQIFTPTTPGIRETIGIDAYSKGFLVGSTEIAIVTTGLKVRAYPHPGLASIMNVTHVYVQLLYYHNHTPIAHGMVIEEITGLIAYTNESGWAIFNLTENKVGKVVYKFYGISDKNHVINYSINVEYITIDWTYLKVDKVLCDRYVVNVSQPVMIQVRVVYAHNGKPVSGGIVKVPELGIISSINSSGWATIIATSNVPRTYIIVKPLRDLLGYVTYGEKIRVNVSWTGIVLHVNVLPSHIVNVGDYVKVEVSAVWAHNMSLAGKCKLYLINGSNIEEVETDERGVYSIRLKKDVTSVLNITFKIADQKYRLLGNTSASVTIIWTGIIVEYINVSRKIVNVGTPVDIYVKIKYAHNSEPCGKAEIVLNTGAKGYTDENGIACIRVSKAVAKTYTINVSHVLSPDGITHIMANQQAEITWTYLLVDKAIIFPNVTVLHSPVNVRLRIVYAHNSSPARGVTLSIYGFNISTDGDGWINTTLHFDKVDVYTIKLEVIEAPSNIQRIVYPLLRVVVCSEVTYNLWSQMNNIKANGYNVSQFMRAWNKIIELMDKGKVDEAENISRQLYNEIERAERSMALLNKAKNVISKAKGSGILLFIWEAEMKLHEAINAFKRGDYNEAAELASESIKRAYKA
;
A
#
# COMPACT_ATOMS: atom_id res chain seq x y z
N MET A 1 -43.64 -3.67 -62.81
CA MET A 1 -44.28 -4.88 -63.38
C MET A 1 -43.71 -6.07 -62.61
N ASN A 2 -44.47 -6.65 -61.68
CA ASN A 2 -43.97 -7.74 -60.83
C ASN A 2 -44.26 -9.10 -61.46
N ILE A 3 -43.24 -9.93 -61.59
CA ILE A 3 -43.38 -11.38 -61.78
C ILE A 3 -42.67 -12.03 -60.59
N ASN A 4 -43.47 -12.66 -59.72
CA ASN A 4 -42.96 -13.53 -58.67
C ASN A 4 -42.59 -14.89 -59.27
N LEU A 5 -41.39 -15.38 -58.99
CA LEU A 5 -41.02 -16.77 -59.21
C LEU A 5 -40.27 -17.30 -57.99
N CYS A 6 -41.00 -18.03 -57.16
CA CYS A 6 -40.45 -18.80 -56.05
C CYS A 6 -40.01 -20.17 -56.57
N LEU A 7 -38.83 -20.67 -56.18
CA LEU A 7 -38.61 -22.08 -55.75
C LEU A 7 -37.16 -22.41 -55.32
N ARG A 8 -37.07 -22.95 -54.10
CA ARG A 8 -36.16 -23.95 -53.48
C ARG A 8 -34.86 -24.43 -54.17
N GLU A 9 -33.83 -24.44 -53.31
CA GLU A 9 -32.79 -25.48 -53.08
C GLU A 9 -31.62 -25.77 -54.06
N LYS A 10 -30.41 -25.64 -53.48
CA LYS A 10 -29.22 -26.54 -53.57
C LYS A 10 -28.48 -26.76 -54.92
N ARG A 11 -27.27 -26.18 -54.98
CA ARG A 11 -25.92 -26.81 -55.20
C ARG A 11 -24.99 -26.13 -56.24
N ARG A 12 -23.78 -25.84 -55.73
CA ARG A 12 -22.43 -25.79 -56.35
C ARG A 12 -21.98 -24.51 -57.11
N PRO A 13 -20.75 -23.98 -56.83
CA PRO A 13 -20.22 -22.78 -57.47
C PRO A 13 -19.08 -23.10 -58.47
N TYR A 14 -19.22 -22.70 -59.74
CA TYR A 14 -18.07 -22.67 -60.68
C TYR A 14 -18.13 -21.58 -61.78
N LEU A 15 -19.16 -20.71 -61.80
CA LEU A 15 -19.28 -19.63 -62.81
C LEU A 15 -18.75 -18.24 -62.39
N TYR A 16 -18.37 -18.05 -61.11
CA TYR A 16 -17.99 -16.72 -60.60
C TYR A 16 -16.63 -16.19 -61.09
N PHE A 17 -15.72 -17.07 -61.53
CA PHE A 17 -14.34 -16.68 -61.85
C PHE A 17 -14.17 -15.92 -63.19
N LEU A 18 -15.13 -16.01 -64.11
CA LEU A 18 -15.00 -15.40 -65.44
C LEU A 18 -15.45 -13.92 -65.47
N ALA A 19 -16.35 -13.52 -64.56
CA ALA A 19 -16.92 -12.16 -64.54
C ALA A 19 -15.98 -11.12 -63.92
N ILE A 20 -15.13 -11.52 -62.96
CA ILE A 20 -14.27 -10.60 -62.21
C ILE A 20 -13.10 -10.07 -63.08
N SER A 21 -12.58 -10.91 -63.98
CA SER A 21 -11.42 -10.58 -64.84
C SER A 21 -11.67 -9.44 -65.82
N LEU A 22 -12.93 -9.22 -66.24
CA LEU A 22 -13.29 -8.15 -67.19
C LEU A 22 -13.46 -6.79 -66.51
N LEU A 23 -13.77 -6.74 -65.22
CA LEU A 23 -13.99 -5.47 -64.50
C LEU A 23 -12.68 -4.74 -64.18
N ALA A 24 -11.60 -5.50 -63.92
CA ALA A 24 -10.30 -4.96 -63.55
C ALA A 24 -9.62 -4.14 -64.66
N GLY A 25 -9.86 -4.48 -65.93
CA GLY A 25 -9.25 -3.78 -67.07
C GLY A 25 -9.77 -2.36 -67.30
N PHE A 26 -10.98 -2.03 -66.84
CA PHE A 26 -11.63 -0.74 -67.13
C PHE A 26 -11.19 0.38 -66.18
N ILE A 27 -10.76 0.06 -64.96
CA ILE A 27 -10.44 1.03 -63.91
C ILE A 27 -9.05 1.66 -64.11
N ILE A 28 -8.10 0.94 -64.73
CA ILE A 28 -6.72 1.40 -64.95
C ILE A 28 -6.65 2.58 -65.93
N LEU A 29 -7.64 2.74 -66.81
CA LEU A 29 -7.64 3.74 -67.89
C LEU A 29 -8.07 5.15 -67.45
N LEU A 30 -8.59 5.31 -66.22
CA LEU A 30 -9.11 6.58 -65.69
C LEU A 30 -8.12 7.37 -64.82
N TYR A 31 -6.95 6.81 -64.50
CA TYR A 31 -6.04 7.38 -63.48
C TYR A 31 -4.96 8.34 -64.03
N THR A 32 -5.00 8.70 -65.31
CA THR A 32 -3.97 9.54 -65.98
C THR A 32 -4.47 10.92 -66.41
N SER A 33 -5.03 11.71 -65.49
CA SER A 33 -5.07 13.18 -65.65
C SER A 33 -5.29 13.95 -64.33
N TYR A 34 -4.54 15.06 -64.20
CA TYR A 34 -4.55 16.11 -63.16
C TYR A 34 -3.79 15.91 -61.83
N THR A 35 -3.24 17.02 -61.33
CA THR A 35 -2.08 17.10 -60.41
C THR A 35 -2.09 18.38 -59.57
N ILE A 36 -1.58 18.30 -58.31
CA ILE A 36 -1.08 19.41 -57.43
C ILE A 36 -2.19 20.28 -56.76
N LYS A 37 -2.54 20.13 -55.46
CA LYS A 37 -1.89 20.51 -54.16
C LYS A 37 -2.05 21.99 -53.74
N PRO A 38 -2.03 22.36 -52.43
CA PRO A 38 -2.54 21.64 -51.25
C PRO A 38 -3.21 22.53 -50.15
N LYS A 39 -4.18 22.01 -49.38
CA LYS A 39 -4.33 22.27 -47.93
C LYS A 39 -5.38 21.33 -47.28
N ASP A 40 -5.02 20.82 -46.11
CA ASP A 40 -5.83 20.17 -45.08
C ASP A 40 -6.56 18.84 -45.40
N ALA A 41 -6.68 18.01 -44.35
CA ALA A 41 -7.37 16.71 -44.24
C ALA A 41 -6.93 15.53 -45.14
N TYR A 42 -6.27 14.53 -44.53
CA TYR A 42 -6.11 13.20 -45.12
C TYR A 42 -7.39 12.35 -44.92
N PHE A 43 -8.09 12.06 -46.01
CA PHE A 43 -9.09 10.98 -46.06
C PHE A 43 -8.41 9.62 -46.31
N TYR A 44 -8.87 8.56 -45.64
CA TYR A 44 -8.63 7.18 -46.04
C TYR A 44 -9.95 6.55 -46.50
N ILE A 45 -10.04 6.16 -47.77
CA ILE A 45 -11.20 5.46 -48.34
C ILE A 45 -10.84 3.98 -48.49
N GLY A 46 -11.41 3.14 -47.63
CA GLY A 46 -11.45 1.68 -47.79
C GLY A 46 -12.79 1.26 -48.37
N CYS A 47 -12.81 0.77 -49.61
CA CYS A 47 -14.04 0.45 -50.32
C CYS A 47 -14.63 -0.90 -49.88
N LYS A 48 -15.94 -0.95 -49.59
CA LYS A 48 -16.70 -2.21 -49.47
C LYS A 48 -17.98 -2.11 -50.30
N VAL A 49 -18.18 -3.08 -51.18
CA VAL A 49 -19.18 -3.04 -52.26
C VAL A 49 -20.60 -3.21 -51.71
N TYR A 50 -21.50 -2.28 -52.06
CA TYR A 50 -22.93 -2.42 -51.80
C TYR A 50 -23.59 -3.36 -52.80
N TYR A 51 -24.28 -4.37 -52.29
CA TYR A 51 -25.37 -5.06 -52.97
C TYR A 51 -26.65 -4.82 -52.17
N ASP A 52 -27.30 -3.68 -52.40
CA ASP A 52 -28.75 -3.65 -52.65
C ASP A 52 -29.21 -2.22 -53.02
N ASN A 53 -30.09 -2.14 -54.02
CA ASN A 53 -30.71 -0.89 -54.44
C ASN A 53 -31.88 -0.54 -53.51
N CYS A 54 -31.66 0.38 -52.57
CA CYS A 54 -32.72 1.16 -51.93
C CYS A 54 -32.24 2.60 -51.77
N LEU A 55 -32.97 3.57 -52.34
CA LEU A 55 -32.78 4.98 -51.99
C LEU A 55 -33.04 5.14 -50.49
N SER A 56 -32.07 5.66 -49.74
CA SER A 56 -32.31 6.14 -48.38
C SER A 56 -33.12 7.45 -48.45
N VAL A 57 -34.44 7.31 -48.37
CA VAL A 57 -35.29 8.43 -47.93
C VAL A 57 -34.92 8.67 -46.48
N TYR A 58 -34.20 9.77 -46.22
CA TYR A 58 -34.01 10.28 -44.87
C TYR A 58 -35.35 10.84 -44.38
N ASP A 59 -35.67 10.60 -43.11
CA ASP A 59 -36.90 11.12 -42.51
C ASP A 59 -36.78 12.65 -42.42
N THR A 60 -37.58 13.37 -43.23
CA THR A 60 -37.49 14.83 -43.40
C THR A 60 -38.37 15.62 -42.44
N ALA A 61 -39.23 14.94 -41.67
CA ALA A 61 -40.00 15.54 -40.59
C ALA A 61 -39.09 15.80 -39.38
N SER A 62 -39.41 16.80 -38.55
CA SER A 62 -38.74 16.95 -37.25
C SER A 62 -39.24 15.90 -36.26
N PRO A 63 -38.37 15.27 -35.44
CA PRO A 63 -38.81 14.26 -34.49
C PRO A 63 -39.60 14.86 -33.33
N LYS A 64 -40.54 14.09 -32.79
CA LYS A 64 -41.17 14.35 -31.49
C LYS A 64 -40.19 14.02 -30.36
N ARG A 65 -40.39 14.67 -29.21
CA ARG A 65 -39.69 14.36 -27.96
C ARG A 65 -40.69 14.26 -26.81
N ILE A 66 -40.50 13.28 -25.93
CA ILE A 66 -41.13 13.20 -24.60
C ILE A 66 -40.05 12.89 -23.55
N GLU A 67 -40.28 13.26 -22.30
CA GLU A 67 -39.26 13.19 -21.24
C GLU A 67 -39.77 12.53 -19.96
N SER A 68 -38.85 11.90 -19.24
CA SER A 68 -39.04 11.38 -17.88
C SER A 68 -38.08 12.07 -16.90
N ASN A 69 -37.80 11.45 -15.75
CA ASN A 69 -36.82 11.96 -14.81
C ASN A 69 -35.38 11.83 -15.36
N HIS A 70 -35.06 10.66 -15.93
CA HIS A 70 -33.69 10.30 -16.31
C HIS A 70 -33.44 10.27 -17.82
N PHE A 71 -34.51 10.27 -18.64
CA PHE A 71 -34.42 10.09 -20.09
C PHE A 71 -35.19 11.15 -20.89
N ILE A 72 -34.72 11.37 -22.12
CA ILE A 72 -35.43 12.07 -23.18
C ILE A 72 -35.55 11.05 -24.32
N ILE A 73 -36.75 10.79 -24.84
CA ILE A 73 -36.92 9.91 -26.00
C ILE A 73 -37.30 10.72 -27.24
N GLU A 74 -36.56 10.53 -28.32
CA GLU A 74 -36.72 11.16 -29.63
C GLU A 74 -37.23 10.11 -30.63
N TYR A 75 -38.32 10.42 -31.33
CA TYR A 75 -38.97 9.50 -32.26
C TYR A 75 -39.70 10.22 -33.39
N TYR A 76 -39.92 9.51 -34.48
CA TYR A 76 -40.68 10.01 -35.63
C TYR A 76 -42.08 9.38 -35.63
N THR A 77 -43.09 10.11 -36.13
CA THR A 77 -44.44 9.55 -36.38
C THR A 77 -44.70 9.26 -37.85
N GLU A 78 -43.77 9.64 -38.74
CA GLU A 78 -43.82 9.46 -40.18
C GLU A 78 -42.44 9.05 -40.70
N GLY A 79 -42.38 8.44 -41.88
CA GLY A 79 -41.13 7.96 -42.48
C GLY A 79 -40.73 6.54 -42.05
N ARG A 80 -39.46 6.18 -42.26
CA ARG A 80 -38.93 4.82 -42.04
C ARG A 80 -38.81 4.47 -40.56
N SER A 81 -38.51 5.47 -39.74
CA SER A 81 -38.31 5.34 -38.28
C SER A 81 -39.62 5.46 -37.48
N ALA A 82 -40.76 5.61 -38.15
CA ALA A 82 -42.04 5.92 -37.52
C ALA A 82 -42.47 4.91 -36.43
N CYS A 83 -42.99 5.41 -35.30
CA CYS A 83 -43.69 4.64 -34.29
C CYS A 83 -44.91 5.42 -33.75
N SER A 84 -45.70 4.80 -32.86
CA SER A 84 -46.80 5.49 -32.17
C SER A 84 -46.33 6.14 -30.86
N ASP A 85 -47.04 7.18 -30.43
CA ASP A 85 -46.78 7.85 -29.14
C ASP A 85 -46.84 6.83 -27.95
N ASP A 86 -47.81 5.91 -27.95
CA ASP A 86 -47.91 4.79 -26.98
C ASP A 86 -46.68 3.86 -27.00
N TYR A 87 -46.07 3.64 -28.16
CA TYR A 87 -44.84 2.85 -28.26
C TYR A 87 -43.66 3.58 -27.59
N ALA A 88 -43.50 4.88 -27.87
CA ALA A 88 -42.47 5.70 -27.25
C ALA A 88 -42.65 5.79 -25.72
N GLU A 89 -43.89 5.93 -25.23
CA GLU A 89 -44.21 5.91 -23.80
C GLU A 89 -43.90 4.55 -23.13
N LYS A 90 -44.17 3.43 -23.82
CA LYS A 90 -43.79 2.08 -23.34
C LYS A 90 -42.28 1.91 -23.21
N VAL A 91 -41.53 2.31 -24.23
CA VAL A 91 -40.05 2.31 -24.20
C VAL A 91 -39.56 3.11 -23.01
N LEU A 92 -40.00 4.36 -22.87
CA LEU A 92 -39.60 5.26 -21.79
C LEU A 92 -39.89 4.67 -20.40
N ARG A 93 -41.07 4.04 -20.22
CA ARG A 93 -41.46 3.36 -18.98
C ARG A 93 -40.54 2.20 -18.62
N TYR A 94 -40.16 1.36 -19.58
CA TYR A 94 -39.29 0.20 -19.29
C TYR A 94 -37.85 0.60 -19.00
N PHE A 95 -37.33 1.66 -19.64
CA PHE A 95 -36.04 2.24 -19.27
C PHE A 95 -36.04 2.84 -17.85
N GLU A 96 -37.11 3.53 -17.42
CA GLU A 96 -37.24 4.02 -16.04
C GLU A 96 -37.32 2.88 -14.99
N ILE A 97 -37.97 1.76 -15.32
CA ILE A 97 -37.99 0.56 -14.44
C ILE A 97 -36.58 -0.04 -14.32
N ALA A 98 -35.86 -0.20 -15.44
CA ALA A 98 -34.48 -0.67 -15.45
C ALA A 98 -33.55 0.28 -14.68
N TRP A 99 -33.73 1.60 -14.83
CA TRP A 99 -32.99 2.62 -14.08
C TRP A 99 -33.18 2.48 -12.56
N HIS A 100 -34.42 2.35 -12.09
CA HIS A 100 -34.68 2.15 -10.66
C HIS A 100 -33.98 0.89 -10.15
N LYS A 101 -34.02 -0.21 -10.91
CA LYS A 101 -33.36 -1.46 -10.52
C LYS A 101 -31.84 -1.31 -10.43
N TYR A 102 -31.19 -0.76 -11.45
CA TYR A 102 -29.74 -0.64 -11.46
C TYR A 102 -29.21 0.41 -10.48
N PHE A 103 -29.79 1.60 -10.42
CA PHE A 103 -29.19 2.73 -9.71
C PHE A 103 -29.75 2.93 -8.30
N ILE A 104 -31.00 2.52 -8.04
CA ILE A 104 -31.63 2.67 -6.72
C ILE A 104 -31.58 1.36 -5.92
N ASP A 105 -32.05 0.25 -6.48
CA ASP A 105 -32.06 -1.05 -5.76
C ASP A 105 -30.64 -1.65 -5.69
N TYR A 106 -29.91 -1.63 -6.80
CA TYR A 106 -28.57 -2.21 -6.89
C TYR A 106 -27.43 -1.20 -6.64
N GLY A 107 -27.62 0.10 -6.85
CA GLY A 107 -26.61 1.12 -6.57
C GLY A 107 -25.35 1.04 -7.43
N PHE A 108 -25.48 0.81 -8.74
CA PHE A 108 -24.40 1.00 -9.72
C PHE A 108 -24.04 2.50 -9.88
N ASN A 109 -22.86 2.80 -10.44
CA ASN A 109 -22.46 4.17 -10.78
C ASN A 109 -23.43 4.78 -11.80
N LEU A 110 -23.84 6.04 -11.61
CA LEU A 110 -24.69 6.74 -12.56
C LEU A 110 -23.93 7.04 -13.87
N PRO A 111 -24.50 6.73 -15.05
CA PRO A 111 -23.94 7.13 -16.33
C PRO A 111 -24.04 8.65 -16.54
N GLU A 112 -22.99 9.24 -17.11
CA GLU A 112 -22.99 10.64 -17.54
C GLU A 112 -23.38 10.73 -19.02
N SER A 113 -24.38 11.55 -19.33
CA SER A 113 -24.76 11.87 -20.71
C SER A 113 -23.91 13.03 -21.24
N ARG A 114 -23.51 12.95 -22.52
CA ARG A 114 -22.67 13.96 -23.17
C ARG A 114 -23.37 15.32 -23.33
N GLU A 115 -24.69 15.31 -23.49
CA GLU A 115 -25.45 16.50 -23.90
C GLU A 115 -26.31 17.12 -22.77
N GLY A 116 -26.30 16.56 -21.56
CA GLY A 116 -27.00 17.15 -20.39
C GLY A 116 -27.29 16.15 -19.26
N ASP A 117 -28.23 16.51 -18.38
CA ASP A 117 -28.56 15.74 -17.17
C ASP A 117 -29.39 14.45 -17.43
N LYS A 118 -29.81 14.21 -18.68
CA LYS A 118 -30.65 13.07 -19.08
C LYS A 118 -30.04 12.30 -20.26
N ILE A 119 -30.27 11.00 -20.32
CA ILE A 119 -29.87 10.16 -21.46
C ILE A 119 -30.88 10.29 -22.60
N LEU A 120 -30.39 10.52 -23.81
CA LEU A 120 -31.19 10.50 -25.03
C LEU A 120 -31.45 9.05 -25.47
N ILE A 121 -32.71 8.70 -25.72
CA ILE A 121 -33.13 7.45 -26.37
C ILE A 121 -33.68 7.81 -27.76
N LYS A 122 -33.29 7.09 -28.81
CA LYS A 122 -33.79 7.28 -30.18
C LYS A 122 -34.58 6.06 -30.62
N VAL A 123 -35.82 6.26 -31.05
CA VAL A 123 -36.62 5.20 -31.68
C VAL A 123 -36.43 5.27 -33.19
N GLU A 124 -35.76 4.27 -33.76
CA GLU A 124 -35.40 4.25 -35.18
C GLU A 124 -35.45 2.84 -35.79
N LYS A 125 -35.14 2.68 -37.09
CA LYS A 125 -35.17 1.36 -37.76
C LYS A 125 -33.80 0.67 -37.69
N LEU A 126 -33.62 -0.25 -36.74
CA LEU A 126 -32.31 -0.87 -36.44
C LEU A 126 -32.09 -2.27 -37.02
N TYR A 127 -33.10 -2.87 -37.67
CA TYR A 127 -33.02 -4.24 -38.19
C TYR A 127 -31.68 -4.55 -38.92
N PRO A 128 -30.93 -5.60 -38.52
CA PRO A 128 -31.36 -6.73 -37.69
C PRO A 128 -31.24 -6.55 -36.16
N SER A 129 -30.72 -5.44 -35.65
CA SER A 129 -30.56 -5.19 -34.20
C SER A 129 -31.87 -4.77 -33.52
N TYR A 130 -31.94 -4.94 -32.19
CA TYR A 130 -33.08 -4.50 -31.36
C TYR A 130 -32.79 -3.20 -30.61
N GLY A 131 -31.55 -3.02 -30.16
CA GLY A 131 -31.03 -1.76 -29.62
C GLY A 131 -29.57 -1.55 -30.02
N ALA A 132 -29.01 -0.40 -29.63
CA ALA A 132 -27.58 -0.14 -29.58
C ALA A 132 -27.26 1.04 -28.65
N THR A 133 -26.20 0.93 -27.86
CA THR A 133 -25.76 2.01 -26.96
C THR A 133 -24.55 2.75 -27.54
N HIS A 134 -24.71 4.05 -27.79
CA HIS A 134 -23.69 4.88 -28.42
C HIS A 134 -22.97 5.74 -27.39
N VAL A 135 -21.76 5.34 -27.03
CA VAL A 135 -20.88 6.05 -26.08
C VAL A 135 -19.71 6.75 -26.77
N THR A 136 -19.00 7.61 -26.05
CA THR A 136 -17.81 8.33 -26.51
C THR A 136 -16.82 8.46 -25.34
N THR A 137 -15.54 8.70 -25.63
CA THR A 137 -14.56 9.11 -24.62
C THR A 137 -14.22 10.59 -24.77
N ASP A 138 -13.83 11.25 -23.67
CA ASP A 138 -13.27 12.61 -23.71
C ASP A 138 -11.75 12.65 -24.00
N GLY A 139 -11.15 11.49 -24.29
CA GLY A 139 -9.71 11.32 -24.48
C GLY A 139 -8.89 11.21 -23.20
N SER A 140 -9.50 11.34 -22.01
CA SER A 140 -8.84 11.10 -20.71
C SER A 140 -8.97 9.67 -20.20
N GLY A 141 -9.75 8.84 -20.91
CA GLY A 141 -10.13 7.48 -20.51
C GLY A 141 -11.56 7.37 -19.99
N LYS A 142 -12.20 8.50 -19.66
CA LYS A 142 -13.58 8.55 -19.17
C LYS A 142 -14.61 8.43 -20.30
N TRP A 143 -15.64 7.61 -20.08
CA TRP A 143 -16.73 7.38 -21.04
C TRP A 143 -18.01 8.16 -20.71
N TYR A 144 -18.72 8.56 -21.77
CA TYR A 144 -20.00 9.29 -21.71
C TYR A 144 -21.00 8.67 -22.68
N VAL A 145 -22.28 8.65 -22.31
CA VAL A 145 -23.37 8.19 -23.18
C VAL A 145 -23.78 9.33 -24.12
N ASN A 146 -23.73 9.11 -25.44
CA ASN A 146 -24.32 10.05 -26.40
C ASN A 146 -25.84 9.81 -26.48
N TYR A 147 -26.24 8.57 -26.81
CA TYR A 147 -27.63 8.14 -26.86
C TYR A 147 -27.75 6.61 -26.86
N ILE A 148 -28.93 6.10 -26.54
CA ILE A 148 -29.35 4.71 -26.77
C ILE A 148 -30.27 4.70 -27.99
N ALA A 149 -30.10 3.78 -28.92
CA ALA A 149 -31.03 3.53 -30.01
C ALA A 149 -31.87 2.28 -29.71
N ILE A 150 -33.13 2.26 -30.12
CA ILE A 150 -34.03 1.10 -30.02
C ILE A 150 -34.90 0.97 -31.27
N ASP A 151 -35.13 -0.26 -31.73
CA ASP A 151 -35.91 -0.51 -32.94
C ASP A 151 -37.37 -0.06 -32.74
N ASN A 152 -37.98 0.51 -33.78
CA ASN A 152 -39.34 1.04 -33.77
C ASN A 152 -40.48 -0.01 -33.78
N SER A 153 -40.19 -1.32 -33.67
CA SER A 153 -41.17 -2.38 -33.90
C SER A 153 -41.09 -3.61 -32.96
N LEU A 154 -40.58 -3.43 -31.73
CA LEU A 154 -40.50 -4.49 -30.73
C LEU A 154 -41.84 -4.75 -30.02
N ASN A 155 -41.96 -5.90 -29.32
CA ASN A 155 -43.05 -6.17 -28.38
C ASN A 155 -42.58 -5.94 -26.93
N ASP A 156 -43.50 -5.79 -25.98
CA ASP A 156 -43.19 -5.46 -24.57
C ASP A 156 -42.07 -6.33 -23.96
N GLU A 157 -42.08 -7.65 -24.16
CA GLU A 157 -41.02 -8.58 -23.73
C GLU A 157 -39.63 -8.21 -24.27
N LYS A 158 -39.53 -7.87 -25.57
CA LYS A 158 -38.27 -7.43 -26.18
C LYS A 158 -37.89 -6.01 -25.81
N ILE A 159 -38.85 -5.13 -25.54
CA ILE A 159 -38.55 -3.79 -25.02
C ILE A 159 -37.97 -3.91 -23.60
N MET A 160 -38.50 -4.80 -22.75
CA MET A 160 -37.92 -5.11 -21.43
C MET A 160 -36.49 -5.67 -21.55
N GLU A 161 -36.28 -6.69 -22.40
CA GLU A 161 -34.96 -7.29 -22.69
C GLU A 161 -33.98 -6.20 -23.13
N THR A 162 -34.33 -5.46 -24.18
CA THR A 162 -33.47 -4.40 -24.77
C THR A 162 -33.23 -3.25 -23.79
N ALA A 163 -34.23 -2.80 -23.02
CA ALA A 163 -34.06 -1.71 -22.07
C ALA A 163 -33.13 -2.07 -20.92
N ALA A 164 -33.18 -3.31 -20.42
CA ALA A 164 -32.23 -3.80 -19.43
C ALA A 164 -30.81 -3.93 -20.02
N HIS A 165 -30.71 -4.45 -21.24
CA HIS A 165 -29.46 -4.70 -21.96
C HIS A 165 -28.69 -3.40 -22.26
N GLU A 166 -29.33 -2.47 -22.97
CA GLU A 166 -28.73 -1.21 -23.41
C GLU A 166 -28.41 -0.27 -22.23
N LEU A 167 -29.27 -0.24 -21.20
CA LEU A 167 -28.97 0.51 -19.99
C LEU A 167 -27.80 -0.09 -19.21
N PHE A 168 -27.53 -1.40 -19.35
CA PHE A 168 -26.34 -2.02 -18.77
C PHE A 168 -25.04 -1.63 -19.49
N HIS A 169 -25.08 -1.38 -20.81
CA HIS A 169 -23.95 -0.77 -21.52
C HIS A 169 -23.65 0.66 -21.02
N CYS A 170 -24.68 1.42 -20.66
CA CYS A 170 -24.48 2.71 -19.99
C CYS A 170 -23.80 2.56 -18.62
N ILE A 171 -24.07 1.48 -17.88
CA ILE A 171 -23.36 1.16 -16.62
C ILE A 171 -21.90 0.79 -16.90
N GLN A 172 -21.63 -0.04 -17.91
CA GLN A 172 -20.25 -0.37 -18.31
C GLN A 172 -19.46 0.91 -18.66
N ALA A 173 -20.09 1.89 -19.32
CA ALA A 173 -19.49 3.21 -19.54
C ALA A 173 -19.29 4.00 -18.23
N ALA A 174 -20.24 3.98 -17.30
CA ALA A 174 -20.15 4.63 -15.98
C ALA A 174 -19.07 4.05 -15.04
N TYR A 175 -18.48 2.92 -15.41
CA TYR A 175 -17.34 2.29 -14.73
C TYR A 175 -16.03 2.42 -15.52
N ASP A 176 -16.04 3.13 -16.65
CA ASP A 176 -14.94 3.22 -17.63
C ASP A 176 -14.47 1.84 -18.12
N SER A 177 -15.42 0.89 -18.21
CA SER A 177 -15.21 -0.52 -18.56
C SER A 177 -15.98 -0.94 -19.82
N TYR A 178 -16.19 0.00 -20.74
CA TYR A 178 -16.84 -0.25 -22.02
C TYR A 178 -15.80 -0.21 -23.13
N GLU A 179 -15.42 -1.36 -23.67
CA GLU A 179 -14.53 -1.44 -24.83
C GLU A 179 -15.30 -2.00 -26.02
N GLY A 180 -15.40 -1.21 -27.09
CA GLY A 180 -16.06 -1.62 -28.34
C GLY A 180 -15.22 -2.57 -29.21
N ASP A 181 -14.10 -3.08 -28.70
CA ASP A 181 -13.20 -3.97 -29.44
C ASP A 181 -13.63 -5.44 -29.34
N THR A 182 -13.42 -6.16 -30.44
CA THR A 182 -14.11 -7.43 -30.72
C THR A 182 -13.68 -8.61 -29.84
N GLU A 183 -12.67 -8.44 -28.99
CA GLU A 183 -12.09 -9.50 -28.16
C GLU A 183 -12.79 -9.62 -26.79
N ASN A 184 -13.55 -8.60 -26.37
CA ASN A 184 -14.23 -8.55 -25.06
C ASN A 184 -15.76 -8.75 -25.13
N TYR A 185 -16.35 -9.17 -26.26
CA TYR A 185 -17.82 -9.37 -26.40
C TYR A 185 -18.43 -10.34 -25.37
N TRP A 186 -17.70 -11.36 -24.94
CA TRP A 186 -18.16 -12.29 -23.90
C TRP A 186 -18.35 -11.60 -22.54
N ILE A 187 -17.70 -10.45 -22.32
CA ILE A 187 -17.90 -9.55 -21.18
C ILE A 187 -19.00 -8.55 -21.49
N ILE A 188 -18.86 -7.78 -22.58
CA ILE A 188 -19.77 -6.65 -22.89
C ILE A 188 -21.21 -7.13 -23.10
N GLU A 189 -21.44 -7.96 -24.11
CA GLU A 189 -22.76 -8.54 -24.45
C GLU A 189 -23.18 -9.58 -23.40
N GLY A 190 -22.24 -10.44 -23.00
CA GLY A 190 -22.53 -11.52 -22.05
C GLY A 190 -23.02 -11.01 -20.70
N MET A 191 -22.42 -9.94 -20.17
CA MET A 191 -22.82 -9.37 -18.88
C MET A 191 -24.14 -8.60 -19.01
N ALA A 192 -24.38 -7.93 -20.13
CA ALA A 192 -25.66 -7.28 -20.41
C ALA A 192 -26.83 -8.30 -20.47
N VAL A 193 -26.66 -9.45 -21.16
CA VAL A 193 -27.65 -10.54 -21.13
C VAL A 193 -27.81 -11.16 -19.74
N GLY A 194 -26.70 -11.32 -18.99
CA GLY A 194 -26.77 -11.78 -17.60
C GLY A 194 -27.59 -10.85 -16.70
N ALA A 195 -27.60 -9.56 -17.03
CA ALA A 195 -28.35 -8.53 -16.32
C ALA A 195 -29.83 -8.44 -16.73
N GLU A 196 -30.23 -8.80 -17.96
CA GLU A 196 -31.63 -8.81 -18.42
C GLU A 196 -32.59 -9.46 -17.40
N ASP A 197 -32.26 -10.68 -16.98
CA ASP A 197 -33.03 -11.44 -16.00
C ASP A 197 -32.96 -10.85 -14.58
N ALA A 198 -31.84 -10.22 -14.21
CA ALA A 198 -31.71 -9.55 -12.91
C ALA A 198 -32.65 -8.33 -12.78
N ILE A 199 -33.16 -7.80 -13.89
CA ILE A 199 -34.13 -6.70 -13.94
C ILE A 199 -35.54 -7.21 -14.19
N PHE A 200 -35.71 -8.16 -15.13
CA PHE A 200 -36.98 -8.70 -15.56
C PHE A 200 -37.01 -10.25 -15.49
N PRO A 201 -36.99 -10.85 -14.28
CA PRO A 201 -36.81 -12.30 -14.09
C PRO A 201 -37.95 -13.16 -14.68
N ASP A 202 -39.14 -12.59 -14.86
CA ASP A 202 -40.26 -13.30 -15.48
C ASP A 202 -40.11 -13.41 -17.02
N ASN A 203 -39.29 -12.56 -17.66
CA ASN A 203 -39.23 -12.41 -19.11
C ASN A 203 -38.55 -13.58 -19.84
N ASN A 204 -37.58 -14.25 -19.20
CA ASN A 204 -36.96 -15.51 -19.65
C ASN A 204 -36.39 -15.59 -21.08
N LEU A 205 -36.35 -14.50 -21.86
CA LEU A 205 -35.79 -14.50 -23.21
C LEU A 205 -34.31 -14.87 -23.24
N TYR A 206 -33.57 -14.52 -22.17
CA TYR A 206 -32.15 -14.81 -22.01
C TYR A 206 -31.81 -16.32 -22.07
N ILE A 207 -32.76 -17.20 -21.73
CA ILE A 207 -32.61 -18.67 -21.69
C ILE A 207 -32.12 -19.22 -23.05
N ARG A 208 -32.46 -18.56 -24.18
CA ARG A 208 -31.98 -18.93 -25.53
C ARG A 208 -30.47 -18.77 -25.72
N TYR A 209 -29.82 -17.95 -24.90
CA TYR A 209 -28.36 -17.76 -24.88
C TYR A 209 -27.71 -18.76 -23.93
N ILE A 210 -28.29 -18.97 -22.74
CA ILE A 210 -27.87 -20.03 -21.80
C ILE A 210 -27.87 -21.39 -22.49
N ASN A 211 -28.94 -21.74 -23.21
CA ASN A 211 -29.04 -23.01 -23.92
C ASN A 211 -28.08 -23.12 -25.12
N ARG A 212 -27.52 -22.02 -25.63
CA ARG A 212 -26.40 -22.08 -26.60
C ARG A 212 -25.08 -22.47 -25.93
N TRP A 213 -24.81 -21.97 -24.72
CA TRP A 213 -23.70 -22.47 -23.91
C TRP A 213 -23.87 -23.95 -23.59
N MET A 214 -25.02 -24.36 -23.04
CA MET A 214 -25.26 -25.75 -22.60
C MET A 214 -25.07 -26.77 -23.72
N ASN A 215 -25.42 -26.43 -24.97
CA ASN A 215 -25.22 -27.29 -26.14
C ASN A 215 -23.79 -27.25 -26.74
N THR A 216 -22.96 -26.26 -26.38
CA THR A 216 -21.57 -26.12 -26.86
C THR A 216 -20.64 -25.61 -25.76
N PRO A 217 -20.49 -26.33 -24.63
CA PRO A 217 -19.65 -25.90 -23.50
C PRO A 217 -18.16 -25.93 -23.84
N ASP A 218 -17.76 -26.72 -24.84
CA ASP A 218 -16.39 -26.87 -25.38
C ASP A 218 -15.80 -25.58 -25.97
N LYS A 219 -16.63 -24.64 -26.42
CA LYS A 219 -16.17 -23.38 -27.03
C LYS A 219 -15.46 -22.50 -26.01
N SER A 220 -14.38 -21.86 -26.45
CA SER A 220 -13.60 -20.92 -25.64
C SER A 220 -14.48 -19.80 -25.10
N LEU A 221 -14.40 -19.54 -23.79
CA LEU A 221 -15.14 -18.47 -23.12
C LEU A 221 -14.89 -17.11 -23.79
N VAL A 222 -13.62 -16.79 -24.07
CA VAL A 222 -13.23 -15.47 -24.58
C VAL A 222 -13.66 -15.22 -26.03
N THR A 223 -14.07 -16.28 -26.76
CA THR A 223 -14.57 -16.18 -28.15
C THR A 223 -16.10 -16.11 -28.26
N ARG A 224 -16.81 -16.01 -27.14
CA ARG A 224 -18.28 -15.93 -27.08
C ARG A 224 -18.78 -14.49 -27.12
N SER A 225 -20.10 -14.34 -27.13
CA SER A 225 -20.77 -13.05 -26.90
C SER A 225 -21.93 -13.26 -25.92
N TYR A 226 -23.17 -13.04 -26.36
CA TYR A 226 -24.39 -13.20 -25.58
C TYR A 226 -24.51 -14.57 -24.87
N ASP A 227 -23.97 -15.67 -25.42
CA ASP A 227 -24.04 -17.00 -24.80
C ASP A 227 -23.13 -17.16 -23.57
N ALA A 228 -22.19 -16.24 -23.33
CA ALA A 228 -21.43 -16.17 -22.08
C ALA A 228 -22.28 -15.76 -20.87
N ALA A 229 -23.54 -15.33 -21.07
CA ALA A 229 -24.49 -14.92 -20.03
C ALA A 229 -24.59 -15.87 -18.83
N ILE A 230 -24.43 -17.18 -19.02
CA ILE A 230 -24.50 -18.16 -17.92
C ILE A 230 -23.42 -17.92 -16.85
N LEU A 231 -22.23 -17.44 -17.23
CA LEU A 231 -21.17 -17.10 -16.29
C LEU A 231 -21.52 -15.83 -15.49
N TRP A 232 -22.15 -14.86 -16.15
CA TRP A 232 -22.59 -13.61 -15.53
C TRP A 232 -23.79 -13.83 -14.60
N ARG A 233 -24.72 -14.70 -14.98
CA ARG A 233 -25.78 -15.23 -14.12
C ARG A 233 -25.22 -15.92 -12.88
N TYR A 234 -24.21 -16.77 -13.05
CA TYR A 234 -23.53 -17.41 -11.94
C TYR A 234 -22.91 -16.40 -10.96
N PHE A 235 -22.24 -15.35 -11.46
CA PHE A 235 -21.73 -14.29 -10.59
C PHE A 235 -22.85 -13.49 -9.92
N TRP A 236 -23.94 -13.18 -10.62
CA TRP A 236 -25.05 -12.42 -10.05
C TRP A 236 -25.77 -13.20 -8.95
N GLU A 237 -26.05 -14.48 -9.17
CA GLU A 237 -26.84 -15.33 -8.29
C GLU A 237 -26.03 -15.85 -7.08
N PHE A 238 -24.78 -16.29 -7.30
CA PHE A 238 -23.96 -16.94 -6.26
C PHE A 238 -22.91 -16.03 -5.61
N HIS A 239 -22.56 -14.90 -6.23
CA HIS A 239 -21.57 -13.94 -5.68
C HIS A 239 -22.17 -12.54 -5.42
N GLY A 240 -23.35 -12.25 -5.96
CA GLY A 240 -24.11 -11.03 -5.69
C GLY A 240 -23.62 -9.80 -6.46
N VAL A 241 -24.47 -8.77 -6.49
CA VAL A 241 -24.28 -7.55 -7.31
C VAL A 241 -23.00 -6.77 -6.96
N GLU A 242 -22.54 -6.79 -5.71
CA GLU A 242 -21.26 -6.18 -5.32
C GLU A 242 -20.05 -6.85 -5.98
N LYS A 243 -20.14 -8.14 -6.33
CA LYS A 243 -19.09 -8.79 -7.12
C LYS A 243 -19.11 -8.29 -8.56
N ILE A 244 -20.28 -8.09 -9.17
CA ILE A 244 -20.42 -7.49 -10.51
C ILE A 244 -19.79 -6.09 -10.54
N LYS A 245 -20.11 -5.22 -9.57
CA LYS A 245 -19.46 -3.91 -9.42
C LYS A 245 -17.94 -4.00 -9.24
N THR A 246 -17.46 -5.02 -8.51
CA THR A 246 -16.02 -5.25 -8.35
C THR A 246 -15.38 -5.63 -9.69
N ILE A 247 -16.04 -6.46 -10.50
CA ILE A 247 -15.55 -6.86 -11.83
C ILE A 247 -15.51 -5.64 -12.76
N LEU A 248 -16.58 -4.85 -12.83
CA LEU A 248 -16.61 -3.60 -13.61
C LEU A 248 -15.48 -2.63 -13.23
N LYS A 249 -15.20 -2.45 -11.92
CA LYS A 249 -14.07 -1.64 -11.44
C LYS A 249 -12.69 -2.21 -11.79
N MET A 250 -12.55 -3.52 -11.98
CA MET A 250 -11.27 -4.11 -12.42
C MET A 250 -11.11 -4.03 -13.94
N LEU A 251 -12.22 -4.00 -14.68
CA LEU A 251 -12.23 -3.86 -16.15
C LEU A 251 -11.81 -2.46 -16.62
N SER A 252 -11.81 -1.43 -15.76
CA SER A 252 -11.19 -0.13 -16.08
C SER A 252 -9.67 -0.08 -15.81
N ILE A 253 -9.06 -1.21 -15.47
CA ILE A 253 -7.64 -1.34 -15.10
C ILE A 253 -6.95 -2.47 -15.87
N GLU A 254 -7.70 -3.51 -16.27
CA GLU A 254 -7.21 -4.70 -16.96
C GLU A 254 -8.28 -5.26 -17.89
N ASP A 255 -7.86 -5.95 -18.94
CA ASP A 255 -8.77 -6.42 -19.97
C ASP A 255 -9.12 -7.90 -19.79
N GLY A 256 -10.23 -8.32 -20.39
CA GLY A 256 -10.59 -9.72 -20.54
C GLY A 256 -10.64 -10.51 -19.23
N ILE A 257 -10.01 -11.69 -19.25
CA ILE A 257 -10.02 -12.63 -18.13
C ILE A 257 -9.18 -12.15 -16.93
N ASN A 258 -8.19 -11.26 -17.15
CA ASN A 258 -7.30 -10.75 -16.10
C ASN A 258 -8.06 -9.85 -15.11
N ALA A 259 -9.05 -9.09 -15.59
CA ALA A 259 -9.96 -8.32 -14.75
C ALA A 259 -10.72 -9.20 -13.76
N LEU A 260 -11.29 -10.32 -14.22
CA LEU A 260 -12.00 -11.27 -13.37
C LEU A 260 -11.03 -11.92 -12.37
N ILE A 261 -9.84 -12.32 -12.82
CA ILE A 261 -8.77 -12.86 -11.97
C ILE A 261 -8.45 -11.89 -10.82
N LYS A 262 -8.31 -10.59 -11.10
CA LYS A 262 -8.11 -9.57 -10.04
C LYS A 262 -9.35 -9.36 -9.18
N ALA A 263 -10.55 -9.33 -9.76
CA ALA A 263 -11.81 -9.10 -9.03
C ALA A 263 -12.14 -10.20 -8.01
N PHE A 264 -11.65 -11.42 -8.25
CA PHE A 264 -11.73 -12.54 -7.29
C PHE A 264 -10.48 -12.67 -6.40
N GLY A 265 -9.48 -11.81 -6.57
CA GLY A 265 -8.33 -11.67 -5.67
C GLY A 265 -7.15 -12.59 -5.98
N GLY A 266 -6.93 -12.90 -7.27
CA GLY A 266 -5.80 -13.66 -7.79
C GLY A 266 -6.21 -14.96 -8.49
N TYR A 267 -5.31 -15.49 -9.33
CA TYR A 267 -5.55 -16.64 -10.21
C TYR A 267 -6.12 -17.86 -9.49
N GLU A 268 -5.53 -18.24 -8.35
CA GLU A 268 -5.97 -19.40 -7.54
C GLU A 268 -7.44 -19.28 -7.07
N LYS A 269 -7.85 -18.08 -6.68
CA LYS A 269 -9.22 -17.82 -6.21
C LYS A 269 -10.20 -17.83 -7.37
N PHE A 270 -9.85 -17.19 -8.49
CA PHE A 270 -10.67 -17.21 -9.69
C PHE A 270 -10.83 -18.63 -10.25
N ARG A 271 -9.76 -19.43 -10.27
CA ARG A 271 -9.78 -20.84 -10.67
C ARG A 271 -10.71 -21.68 -9.78
N SER A 272 -10.67 -21.45 -8.47
CA SER A 272 -11.62 -22.09 -7.52
C SER A 272 -13.07 -21.70 -7.83
N VAL A 273 -13.32 -20.42 -8.12
CA VAL A 273 -14.65 -19.91 -8.52
C VAL A 273 -15.10 -20.48 -9.88
N TYR A 274 -14.17 -20.75 -10.81
CA TYR A 274 -14.46 -21.36 -12.10
C TYR A 274 -14.75 -22.87 -11.99
N ALA A 275 -14.05 -23.59 -11.10
CA ALA A 275 -14.38 -24.98 -10.78
C ALA A 275 -15.80 -25.11 -10.19
N GLU A 276 -16.18 -24.17 -9.31
CA GLU A 276 -17.55 -24.06 -8.79
C GLU A 276 -18.56 -23.71 -9.89
N PHE A 277 -18.22 -22.82 -10.85
CA PHE A 277 -19.06 -22.56 -12.03
C PHE A 277 -19.28 -23.80 -12.90
N ILE A 278 -18.23 -24.58 -13.18
CA ILE A 278 -18.30 -25.85 -13.93
C ILE A 278 -19.26 -26.82 -13.23
N LYS A 279 -19.10 -26.99 -11.90
CA LYS A 279 -19.98 -27.83 -11.09
C LYS A 279 -21.44 -27.35 -11.14
N THR A 280 -21.69 -26.06 -10.93
CA THR A 280 -23.04 -25.48 -10.90
C THR A 280 -23.71 -25.54 -12.27
N THR A 281 -22.95 -25.37 -13.35
CA THR A 281 -23.43 -25.53 -14.73
C THR A 281 -23.75 -26.99 -15.06
N TYR A 282 -22.97 -27.94 -14.56
CA TYR A 282 -23.30 -29.36 -14.71
C TYR A 282 -24.56 -29.75 -13.91
N PHE A 283 -24.59 -29.38 -12.63
CA PHE A 283 -25.76 -29.53 -11.75
C PHE A 283 -26.70 -28.33 -11.90
N LYS A 284 -27.09 -28.02 -13.14
CA LYS A 284 -27.84 -26.81 -13.55
C LYS A 284 -29.04 -26.47 -12.68
N ASP A 285 -29.71 -27.46 -12.08
CA ASP A 285 -30.91 -27.28 -11.26
C ASP A 285 -30.63 -26.56 -9.91
N VAL A 286 -29.37 -26.17 -9.66
CA VAL A 286 -28.94 -25.28 -8.56
C VAL A 286 -29.21 -23.80 -8.87
N TYR A 287 -29.26 -23.38 -10.15
CA TYR A 287 -29.71 -22.04 -10.54
C TYR A 287 -31.24 -21.90 -10.34
N SER A 288 -31.70 -20.68 -10.06
CA SER A 288 -33.12 -20.30 -9.97
C SER A 288 -33.96 -20.85 -11.13
N ASP A 289 -33.51 -20.58 -12.36
CA ASP A 289 -34.15 -21.00 -13.61
C ASP A 289 -33.55 -22.29 -14.16
N GLY A 290 -32.75 -23.00 -13.36
CA GLY A 290 -31.99 -24.18 -13.77
C GLY A 290 -32.82 -25.25 -14.46
N LYS A 291 -34.10 -25.38 -14.11
CA LYS A 291 -35.07 -26.29 -14.74
C LYS A 291 -35.35 -25.96 -16.22
N LEU A 292 -35.29 -24.68 -16.60
CA LEU A 292 -35.45 -24.19 -17.97
C LEU A 292 -34.18 -24.37 -18.82
N PHE A 293 -33.03 -24.52 -18.16
CA PHE A 293 -31.75 -24.75 -18.84
C PHE A 293 -31.71 -26.17 -19.40
N ALA A 294 -31.16 -26.32 -20.61
CA ALA A 294 -30.85 -27.61 -21.21
C ALA A 294 -29.78 -28.34 -20.37
N LYS A 295 -29.74 -29.68 -20.45
CA LYS A 295 -28.62 -30.44 -19.87
C LYS A 295 -27.31 -30.08 -20.59
N PRO A 296 -26.16 -30.05 -19.90
CA PRO A 296 -24.87 -29.80 -20.54
C PRO A 296 -24.60 -30.91 -21.56
N TYR A 297 -24.03 -30.54 -22.70
CA TYR A 297 -23.53 -31.50 -23.68
C TYR A 297 -22.42 -32.35 -23.05
N ILE A 298 -22.50 -33.66 -23.23
CA ILE A 298 -21.52 -34.65 -22.74
C ILE A 298 -20.66 -35.06 -23.93
N SER A 299 -19.38 -34.69 -23.92
CA SER A 299 -18.42 -34.96 -24.98
C SER A 299 -18.29 -36.47 -25.26
N LYS A 300 -18.24 -37.30 -24.21
CA LYS A 300 -18.25 -38.77 -24.32
C LYS A 300 -18.76 -39.44 -23.04
N THR A 301 -19.42 -40.60 -23.18
CA THR A 301 -19.73 -41.50 -22.06
C THR A 301 -18.74 -42.67 -22.07
N ILE A 302 -18.23 -43.02 -20.88
CA ILE A 302 -17.27 -44.09 -20.61
C ILE A 302 -17.96 -45.10 -19.69
N ASP A 303 -17.95 -46.38 -20.06
CA ASP A 303 -18.60 -47.42 -19.26
C ASP A 303 -17.57 -48.43 -18.71
N LEU A 304 -17.06 -48.13 -17.51
CA LEU A 304 -16.12 -48.99 -16.79
C LEU A 304 -16.83 -50.12 -16.02
N SER A 305 -18.12 -50.36 -16.29
CA SER A 305 -18.76 -51.64 -15.95
C SER A 305 -18.52 -52.73 -17.00
N LEU A 306 -18.05 -52.33 -18.20
CA LEU A 306 -17.81 -53.22 -19.34
C LEU A 306 -16.33 -53.33 -19.73
N THR A 307 -15.46 -52.41 -19.28
CA THR A 307 -14.01 -52.44 -19.55
C THR A 307 -13.19 -51.99 -18.34
N ASP A 308 -12.02 -52.62 -18.12
CA ASP A 308 -11.11 -52.27 -17.01
C ASP A 308 -10.31 -50.98 -17.28
N ASN A 309 -10.27 -50.51 -18.53
CA ASN A 309 -9.65 -49.25 -18.90
C ASN A 309 -10.38 -48.55 -20.05
N ALA A 310 -10.12 -47.25 -20.20
CA ALA A 310 -10.55 -46.42 -21.31
C ALA A 310 -9.53 -45.31 -21.60
N ASN A 311 -9.17 -45.14 -22.88
CA ASN A 311 -8.30 -44.05 -23.33
C ASN A 311 -9.11 -43.04 -24.17
N ILE A 312 -8.80 -41.76 -24.02
CA ILE A 312 -9.36 -40.62 -24.76
C ILE A 312 -8.20 -39.72 -25.15
N SER A 313 -8.26 -39.16 -26.35
CA SER A 313 -7.42 -38.04 -26.78
C SER A 313 -8.34 -36.98 -27.38
N ASP A 314 -8.24 -35.74 -26.91
CA ASP A 314 -9.13 -34.64 -27.32
C ASP A 314 -8.43 -33.27 -27.20
N LEU A 315 -9.12 -32.18 -27.55
CA LEU A 315 -8.59 -30.82 -27.44
C LEU A 315 -9.63 -29.86 -26.86
N VAL A 316 -9.35 -29.35 -25.66
CA VAL A 316 -10.21 -28.36 -25.00
C VAL A 316 -9.70 -26.94 -25.25
N LYS A 317 -10.63 -26.04 -25.58
CA LYS A 317 -10.33 -24.64 -25.88
C LYS A 317 -10.16 -23.83 -24.58
N TYR A 318 -9.58 -22.64 -24.68
CA TYR A 318 -9.32 -21.77 -23.53
C TYR A 318 -10.60 -21.42 -22.76
N TYR A 319 -10.68 -21.83 -21.49
CA TYR A 319 -11.88 -21.79 -20.64
C TYR A 319 -13.14 -22.48 -21.24
N GLY A 320 -13.00 -23.29 -22.30
CA GLY A 320 -14.02 -24.23 -22.75
C GLY A 320 -14.06 -25.47 -21.84
N ILE A 321 -15.17 -26.21 -21.83
CA ILE A 321 -15.39 -27.33 -20.90
C ILE A 321 -15.82 -28.59 -21.66
N ASP A 322 -15.00 -29.63 -21.59
CA ASP A 322 -15.37 -30.98 -22.00
C ASP A 322 -15.95 -31.76 -20.82
N TYR A 323 -17.15 -32.31 -20.97
CA TYR A 323 -17.79 -33.14 -19.94
C TYR A 323 -17.78 -34.62 -20.33
N TYR A 324 -17.08 -35.44 -19.56
CA TYR A 324 -17.10 -36.88 -19.65
C TYR A 324 -18.02 -37.49 -18.60
N ARG A 325 -18.90 -38.39 -19.01
CA ARG A 325 -19.75 -39.18 -18.08
C ARG A 325 -19.12 -40.55 -17.87
N ILE A 326 -18.95 -41.00 -16.64
CA ILE A 326 -18.24 -42.23 -16.28
C ILE A 326 -19.15 -43.13 -15.45
N LEU A 327 -19.48 -44.31 -15.98
CA LEU A 327 -20.24 -45.34 -15.27
C LEU A 327 -19.26 -46.30 -14.57
N LEU A 328 -19.58 -46.71 -13.34
CA LEU A 328 -18.71 -47.47 -12.44
C LEU A 328 -19.39 -48.73 -11.91
N ASN A 329 -18.66 -49.84 -11.86
CA ASN A 329 -19.08 -51.07 -11.19
C ASN A 329 -18.44 -51.20 -9.80
N ASN A 330 -18.75 -50.25 -8.90
CA ASN A 330 -18.23 -50.13 -7.51
C ASN A 330 -16.70 -50.03 -7.33
N ASN A 331 -15.91 -50.22 -8.38
CA ASN A 331 -14.44 -50.12 -8.35
C ASN A 331 -13.94 -48.69 -8.14
N SER A 332 -12.75 -48.57 -7.55
CA SER A 332 -11.97 -47.33 -7.53
C SER A 332 -11.25 -47.15 -8.86
N ILE A 333 -11.10 -45.91 -9.33
CA ILE A 333 -10.47 -45.60 -10.61
C ILE A 333 -9.21 -44.76 -10.46
N TYR A 334 -8.21 -45.07 -11.28
CA TYR A 334 -7.07 -44.19 -11.56
C TYR A 334 -7.40 -43.38 -12.81
N ILE A 335 -7.24 -42.07 -12.71
CA ILE A 335 -7.30 -41.16 -13.85
C ILE A 335 -5.86 -40.70 -14.08
N CYS A 336 -5.30 -41.08 -15.21
CA CYS A 336 -4.07 -40.56 -15.76
C CYS A 336 -4.44 -39.50 -16.81
N PHE A 337 -3.82 -38.33 -16.75
CA PHE A 337 -4.00 -37.22 -17.67
C PHE A 337 -2.64 -36.82 -18.24
N ASN A 338 -2.56 -36.60 -19.54
CA ASN A 338 -1.35 -36.18 -20.25
C ASN A 338 -1.69 -34.99 -21.15
N GLY A 339 -1.29 -33.78 -20.74
CA GLY A 339 -1.59 -32.54 -21.47
C GLY A 339 -0.49 -32.13 -22.45
N SER A 340 -0.79 -31.15 -23.32
CA SER A 340 0.29 -30.41 -23.99
C SER A 340 1.10 -29.62 -22.96
N SER A 341 2.43 -29.78 -22.93
CA SER A 341 3.39 -29.19 -21.96
C SER A 341 3.49 -27.66 -21.93
N SER A 342 2.59 -26.96 -22.63
CA SER A 342 2.45 -25.51 -22.64
C SER A 342 1.05 -25.04 -22.23
N SER A 343 0.19 -25.92 -21.71
CA SER A 343 -1.14 -25.56 -21.22
C SER A 343 -1.39 -25.94 -19.76
N ASP A 344 -2.06 -25.04 -19.02
CA ASP A 344 -2.63 -25.32 -17.70
C ASP A 344 -4.01 -25.93 -17.84
N PHE A 345 -4.29 -26.96 -17.03
CA PHE A 345 -5.57 -27.66 -17.02
C PHE A 345 -6.20 -27.68 -15.62
N LEU A 346 -7.52 -27.78 -15.61
CA LEU A 346 -8.34 -27.92 -14.42
C LEU A 346 -9.30 -29.08 -14.67
N LEU A 347 -9.12 -30.14 -13.90
CA LEU A 347 -9.97 -31.32 -13.93
C LEU A 347 -10.94 -31.22 -12.76
N VAL A 348 -12.23 -31.34 -13.02
CA VAL A 348 -13.27 -31.27 -11.99
C VAL A 348 -14.07 -32.57 -12.00
N LEU A 349 -13.84 -33.40 -10.99
CA LEU A 349 -14.53 -34.68 -10.82
C LEU A 349 -15.82 -34.46 -10.05
N LEU A 350 -16.96 -34.66 -10.70
CA LEU A 350 -18.32 -34.37 -10.23
C LEU A 350 -19.02 -35.67 -9.82
N TYR A 351 -19.67 -35.71 -8.67
CA TYR A 351 -20.31 -36.94 -8.14
C TYR A 351 -21.55 -36.61 -7.28
N PRO A 352 -22.38 -37.62 -6.91
CA PRO A 352 -23.71 -37.39 -6.35
C PRO A 352 -23.80 -36.44 -5.15
N VAL A 353 -24.96 -35.78 -5.00
CA VAL A 353 -25.23 -34.72 -4.02
C VAL A 353 -24.44 -33.43 -4.31
N ASN A 354 -24.34 -33.07 -5.60
CA ASN A 354 -23.66 -31.86 -6.11
C ASN A 354 -22.22 -31.70 -5.57
N LYS A 355 -21.54 -32.83 -5.35
CA LYS A 355 -20.18 -32.85 -4.84
C LYS A 355 -19.20 -32.80 -6.00
N HIS A 356 -18.02 -32.26 -5.71
CA HIS A 356 -16.91 -32.26 -6.65
C HIS A 356 -15.58 -32.41 -5.92
N ILE A 357 -14.57 -32.84 -6.67
CA ILE A 357 -13.16 -32.77 -6.31
C ILE A 357 -12.45 -32.02 -7.44
N VAL A 358 -11.69 -31.00 -7.08
CA VAL A 358 -10.85 -30.24 -8.01
C VAL A 358 -9.48 -30.89 -8.05
N ILE A 359 -9.02 -31.21 -9.26
CA ILE A 359 -7.70 -31.77 -9.55
C ILE A 359 -6.97 -30.74 -10.39
N GLU A 360 -5.89 -30.20 -9.83
CA GLU A 360 -5.20 -29.04 -10.37
C GLU A 360 -3.91 -29.43 -11.08
N LEU A 361 -3.81 -29.09 -12.38
CA LEU A 361 -2.64 -29.40 -13.19
C LEU A 361 -2.08 -28.12 -13.84
N LYS A 362 -0.89 -27.67 -13.43
CA LYS A 362 -0.22 -26.47 -13.99
C LYS A 362 1.06 -26.85 -14.73
N ASN A 363 1.31 -26.28 -15.90
CA ASN A 363 2.44 -26.59 -16.81
C ASN A 363 2.60 -28.07 -17.24
N TYR A 364 1.66 -28.95 -16.89
CA TYR A 364 1.90 -30.40 -16.97
C TYR A 364 1.64 -31.01 -18.34
N SER A 365 2.59 -31.85 -18.77
CA SER A 365 2.32 -32.95 -19.69
C SER A 365 1.90 -34.25 -19.01
N PHE A 366 1.83 -34.33 -17.68
CA PHE A 366 1.34 -35.53 -17.01
C PHE A 366 0.82 -35.26 -15.60
N GLY A 367 -0.26 -35.92 -15.19
CA GLY A 367 -0.75 -35.95 -13.81
C GLY A 367 -1.66 -37.15 -13.55
N THR A 368 -1.68 -37.67 -12.32
CA THR A 368 -2.54 -38.81 -11.95
C THR A 368 -3.38 -38.54 -10.71
N TYR A 369 -4.55 -39.18 -10.67
CA TYR A 369 -5.51 -39.07 -9.57
C TYR A 369 -6.18 -40.41 -9.27
N LEU A 370 -6.32 -40.74 -7.97
CA LEU A 370 -7.05 -41.92 -7.49
C LEU A 370 -8.40 -41.49 -6.93
N PHE A 371 -9.49 -41.80 -7.61
CA PHE A 371 -10.83 -41.73 -7.04
C PHE A 371 -11.13 -43.03 -6.28
N LYS A 372 -11.11 -42.96 -4.95
CA LYS A 372 -11.52 -44.08 -4.09
C LYS A 372 -13.05 -44.14 -4.04
N ASN A 373 -13.64 -45.12 -4.71
CA ASN A 373 -15.09 -45.35 -4.66
C ASN A 373 -15.45 -46.01 -3.32
N PRO A 374 -16.34 -45.43 -2.50
CA PRO A 374 -16.81 -46.05 -1.26
C PRO A 374 -17.80 -47.21 -1.47
N GLY A 375 -17.96 -47.71 -2.70
CA GLY A 375 -18.78 -48.88 -3.05
C GLY A 375 -20.26 -48.59 -3.26
N ASN A 376 -20.64 -47.30 -3.34
CA ASN A 376 -22.03 -46.86 -3.53
C ASN A 376 -22.19 -45.76 -4.60
N ILE A 377 -21.14 -45.45 -5.37
CA ILE A 377 -21.19 -44.49 -6.47
C ILE A 377 -21.09 -45.27 -7.79
N SER A 378 -22.20 -45.30 -8.54
CA SER A 378 -22.32 -45.97 -9.84
C SER A 378 -22.08 -45.03 -11.04
N GLU A 379 -22.08 -43.71 -10.81
CA GLU A 379 -21.88 -42.69 -11.84
C GLU A 379 -21.14 -41.48 -11.27
N ILE A 380 -20.18 -40.99 -12.04
CA ILE A 380 -19.52 -39.69 -11.85
C ILE A 380 -19.38 -38.99 -13.21
N ALA A 381 -19.02 -37.71 -13.20
CA ALA A 381 -18.55 -37.02 -14.39
C ALA A 381 -17.17 -36.42 -14.16
N LEU A 382 -16.38 -36.28 -15.23
CA LEU A 382 -15.11 -35.59 -15.23
C LEU A 382 -15.21 -34.43 -16.22
N ALA A 383 -15.13 -33.20 -15.72
CA ALA A 383 -14.99 -32.03 -16.56
C ALA A 383 -13.50 -31.71 -16.77
N VAL A 384 -13.10 -31.39 -17.99
CA VAL A 384 -11.76 -30.89 -18.33
C VAL A 384 -11.90 -29.48 -18.90
N THR A 385 -11.11 -28.54 -18.39
CA THR A 385 -10.98 -27.20 -18.97
C THR A 385 -9.51 -26.78 -19.01
N ARG A 386 -9.15 -25.96 -20.00
CA ARG A 386 -7.83 -25.31 -20.09
C ARG A 386 -7.91 -23.91 -19.50
N THR A 387 -6.95 -23.54 -18.66
CA THR A 387 -6.92 -22.25 -17.92
C THR A 387 -5.72 -21.36 -18.26
N SER A 388 -4.86 -21.78 -19.20
CA SER A 388 -3.83 -20.94 -19.82
C SER A 388 -4.21 -20.50 -21.23
N GLU A 389 -3.83 -19.28 -21.60
CA GLU A 389 -4.02 -18.78 -22.96
C GLU A 389 -3.05 -19.46 -23.95
N ASP A 390 -1.86 -19.87 -23.47
CA ASP A 390 -0.85 -20.59 -24.26
C ASP A 390 -1.12 -22.10 -24.41
N GLY A 391 -0.57 -22.65 -25.51
CA GLY A 391 -0.52 -24.07 -25.85
C GLY A 391 -1.63 -24.55 -26.81
N SER A 392 -1.67 -25.85 -27.10
CA SER A 392 -2.68 -26.44 -27.99
C SER A 392 -3.98 -26.78 -27.25
N GLY A 393 -3.92 -27.08 -25.95
CA GLY A 393 -5.06 -27.61 -25.21
C GLY A 393 -5.39 -29.07 -25.54
N TYR A 394 -4.51 -29.74 -26.31
CA TYR A 394 -4.56 -31.18 -26.50
C TYR A 394 -4.30 -31.89 -25.19
N TYR A 395 -5.05 -32.96 -24.94
CA TYR A 395 -4.81 -33.85 -23.81
C TYR A 395 -5.21 -35.29 -24.12
N GLU A 396 -4.64 -36.20 -23.35
CA GLU A 396 -5.00 -37.61 -23.30
C GLU A 396 -5.45 -37.96 -21.88
N LEU A 397 -6.51 -38.74 -21.75
CA LEU A 397 -6.95 -39.35 -20.51
C LEU A 397 -6.83 -40.86 -20.64
N SER A 398 -6.22 -41.51 -19.66
CA SER A 398 -6.27 -42.95 -19.47
C SER A 398 -6.93 -43.23 -18.12
N ILE A 399 -8.08 -43.87 -18.13
CA ILE A 399 -8.87 -44.16 -16.93
C ILE A 399 -8.93 -45.67 -16.73
N THR A 400 -8.45 -46.16 -15.59
CA THR A 400 -8.27 -47.59 -15.32
C THR A 400 -8.85 -47.97 -13.97
N THR A 401 -9.56 -49.09 -13.87
CA THR A 401 -10.02 -49.65 -12.59
C THR A 401 -8.85 -50.25 -11.83
N LEU A 402 -8.62 -49.82 -10.59
CA LEU A 402 -7.55 -50.35 -9.75
C LEU A 402 -8.09 -51.38 -8.76
N GLU A 403 -7.70 -52.63 -8.96
CA GLU A 403 -7.92 -53.68 -7.96
C GLU A 403 -6.93 -53.59 -6.77
N ARG A 404 -5.77 -52.91 -6.91
CA ARG A 404 -4.78 -52.61 -5.82
C ARG A 404 -4.00 -51.30 -6.04
N VAL A 405 -3.41 -50.74 -4.97
CA VAL A 405 -2.78 -49.39 -4.97
C VAL A 405 -1.24 -49.45 -4.98
N TYR A 406 -0.63 -48.67 -5.88
CA TYR A 406 0.82 -48.50 -6.10
C TYR A 406 1.18 -47.01 -6.06
N ARG A 407 2.22 -46.58 -5.31
CA ARG A 407 2.60 -45.16 -5.15
C ARG A 407 4.06 -44.97 -4.71
N ILE A 408 4.71 -43.90 -5.21
CA ILE A 408 6.01 -43.41 -4.72
C ILE A 408 5.90 -41.90 -4.38
N LYS A 409 6.19 -41.52 -3.13
CA LYS A 409 6.34 -40.13 -2.70
C LYS A 409 7.77 -39.65 -2.93
N MET A 410 7.93 -38.51 -3.62
CA MET A 410 9.23 -37.86 -3.85
C MET A 410 9.30 -36.51 -3.14
N ILE A 411 10.41 -36.26 -2.42
CA ILE A 411 10.62 -35.02 -1.65
C ILE A 411 12.01 -34.44 -1.95
N PRO A 412 12.07 -33.34 -2.71
CA PRO A 412 13.13 -32.33 -2.59
C PRO A 412 12.69 -31.24 -1.59
N GLU A 413 13.64 -30.73 -0.80
CA GLU A 413 13.33 -29.70 0.22
C GLU A 413 13.07 -28.29 -0.35
N LEU A 414 13.44 -28.05 -1.62
CA LEU A 414 13.44 -26.71 -2.24
C LEU A 414 12.80 -26.74 -3.65
N LYS A 415 11.86 -25.83 -3.91
CA LYS A 415 11.14 -25.72 -5.20
C LYS A 415 11.77 -24.76 -6.23
N LYS A 416 12.63 -23.85 -5.79
CA LYS A 416 13.28 -22.86 -6.66
C LYS A 416 14.70 -22.55 -6.16
N ILE A 417 15.66 -22.54 -7.09
CA ILE A 417 17.06 -22.23 -6.82
C ILE A 417 17.51 -21.11 -7.76
N VAL A 418 18.24 -20.13 -7.23
CA VAL A 418 18.90 -19.07 -7.99
C VAL A 418 20.40 -19.27 -7.81
N ALA A 419 21.15 -19.31 -8.90
CA ALA A 419 22.56 -19.69 -8.92
C ALA A 419 23.38 -18.86 -9.93
N ASN A 420 24.70 -18.94 -9.83
CA ASN A 420 25.62 -18.36 -10.80
C ASN A 420 25.67 -19.24 -12.06
N PRO A 421 26.07 -18.70 -13.22
CA PRO A 421 26.22 -19.50 -14.43
C PRO A 421 27.38 -20.50 -14.28
N GLY A 422 27.13 -21.78 -14.57
CA GLY A 422 28.12 -22.86 -14.43
C GLY A 422 28.24 -23.45 -13.02
N ASP A 423 27.42 -23.02 -12.05
CA ASP A 423 27.39 -23.63 -10.71
C ASP A 423 26.96 -25.10 -10.76
N LYS A 424 27.56 -25.91 -9.88
CA LYS A 424 27.16 -27.30 -9.59
C LYS A 424 26.36 -27.34 -8.29
N ILE A 425 25.07 -27.57 -8.40
CA ILE A 425 24.13 -27.68 -7.28
C ILE A 425 23.97 -29.17 -6.93
N THR A 426 23.83 -29.51 -5.65
CA THR A 426 23.48 -30.87 -5.20
C THR A 426 22.24 -30.80 -4.32
N ILE A 427 21.24 -31.65 -4.61
CA ILE A 427 19.93 -31.68 -3.93
C ILE A 427 19.66 -33.10 -3.47
N ASP A 428 19.12 -33.25 -2.27
CA ASP A 428 18.70 -34.56 -1.75
C ASP A 428 17.28 -34.88 -2.23
N LEU A 429 17.08 -36.08 -2.76
CA LEU A 429 15.81 -36.61 -3.22
C LEU A 429 15.44 -37.83 -2.35
N ILE A 430 14.40 -37.69 -1.54
CA ILE A 430 13.88 -38.80 -0.73
C ILE A 430 12.72 -39.47 -1.48
N LEU A 431 12.84 -40.77 -1.69
CA LEU A 431 11.81 -41.65 -2.26
C LEU A 431 11.18 -42.47 -1.14
N VAL A 432 9.86 -42.65 -1.14
CA VAL A 432 9.13 -43.52 -0.19
C VAL A 432 8.06 -44.30 -0.95
N ASN A 433 7.98 -45.62 -0.77
CA ASN A 433 6.85 -46.42 -1.27
C ASN A 433 5.69 -46.37 -0.26
N ASP A 434 4.61 -45.67 -0.60
CA ASP A 434 3.35 -45.61 0.17
C ASP A 434 2.23 -46.49 -0.42
N GLY A 435 2.57 -47.40 -1.33
CA GLY A 435 1.68 -48.43 -1.86
C GLY A 435 1.58 -49.69 -0.98
N GLU A 436 0.71 -50.62 -1.38
CA GLU A 436 0.40 -51.84 -0.60
C GLU A 436 1.28 -53.06 -0.94
N VAL A 437 2.15 -52.95 -1.95
CA VAL A 437 3.03 -54.03 -2.43
C VAL A 437 4.44 -53.52 -2.76
N ALA A 438 5.42 -54.44 -2.74
CA ALA A 438 6.79 -54.13 -3.14
C ALA A 438 6.86 -53.78 -4.63
N GLN A 439 7.64 -52.76 -4.98
CA GLN A 439 7.63 -52.18 -6.31
C GLN A 439 9.04 -51.85 -6.80
N GLU A 440 9.29 -52.21 -8.06
CA GLU A 440 10.48 -51.86 -8.85
C GLU A 440 10.16 -50.65 -9.73
N PHE A 441 11.04 -49.65 -9.75
CA PHE A 441 10.85 -48.42 -10.53
C PHE A 441 12.18 -47.81 -11.02
N SER A 442 12.10 -46.96 -12.04
CA SER A 442 13.20 -46.13 -12.56
C SER A 442 12.86 -44.64 -12.46
N LEU A 443 13.88 -43.77 -12.60
CA LEU A 443 13.74 -42.31 -12.58
C LEU A 443 14.09 -41.72 -13.95
N ASN A 444 13.28 -40.78 -14.43
CA ASN A 444 13.53 -39.99 -15.61
C ASN A 444 13.65 -38.50 -15.26
N PHE A 445 14.46 -37.76 -16.01
CA PHE A 445 14.73 -36.35 -15.80
C PHE A 445 14.45 -35.57 -17.08
N SER A 446 13.56 -34.58 -17.02
CA SER A 446 13.28 -33.68 -18.15
C SER A 446 14.00 -32.35 -17.96
N SER A 447 14.99 -32.10 -18.82
CA SER A 447 15.80 -30.88 -18.86
C SER A 447 16.27 -30.61 -20.30
N LYS A 448 16.40 -29.35 -20.68
CA LYS A 448 16.86 -28.88 -22.00
C LYS A 448 18.21 -28.15 -21.94
N LEU A 449 18.52 -27.50 -20.82
CA LEU A 449 19.71 -26.63 -20.69
C LEU A 449 20.60 -26.98 -19.49
N CYS A 450 20.08 -27.60 -18.43
CA CYS A 450 20.87 -28.13 -17.31
C CYS A 450 21.28 -29.59 -17.53
N ASP A 451 22.56 -29.91 -17.33
CA ASP A 451 23.03 -31.30 -17.24
C ASP A 451 22.71 -31.86 -15.85
N ILE A 452 22.08 -33.04 -15.81
CA ILE A 452 21.64 -33.69 -14.56
C ILE A 452 22.33 -35.04 -14.39
N LYS A 453 22.81 -35.33 -13.18
CA LYS A 453 23.45 -36.59 -12.81
C LYS A 453 22.87 -37.11 -11.50
N LEU A 454 22.31 -38.32 -11.52
CA LEU A 454 21.89 -39.03 -10.32
C LEU A 454 23.11 -39.72 -9.69
N ILE A 455 23.32 -39.51 -8.39
CA ILE A 455 24.40 -40.13 -7.62
C ILE A 455 23.88 -40.77 -6.33
N ASN A 456 24.55 -41.83 -5.89
CA ASN A 456 24.31 -42.45 -4.61
C ASN A 456 24.88 -41.60 -3.45
N ASN A 457 24.57 -41.95 -2.20
CA ASN A 457 25.05 -41.22 -1.02
C ASN A 457 26.58 -41.27 -0.83
N ASN A 458 27.28 -42.13 -1.58
CA ASN A 458 28.75 -42.21 -1.62
C ASN A 458 29.37 -41.43 -2.80
N GLY A 459 28.56 -40.72 -3.60
CA GLY A 459 28.99 -39.88 -4.72
C GLY A 459 29.23 -40.60 -6.05
N GLN A 460 28.89 -41.88 -6.17
CA GLN A 460 29.02 -42.64 -7.43
C GLN A 460 27.77 -42.44 -8.30
N LEU A 461 27.95 -42.39 -9.62
CA LEU A 461 26.87 -42.30 -10.61
C LEU A 461 25.99 -43.54 -10.59
N ILE A 462 24.66 -43.32 -10.62
CA ILE A 462 23.63 -44.34 -10.80
C ILE A 462 23.16 -44.26 -12.26
N GLY A 463 22.99 -45.40 -12.93
CA GLY A 463 22.46 -45.42 -14.31
C GLY A 463 20.97 -45.02 -14.34
N SER A 464 20.52 -44.31 -15.39
CA SER A 464 19.10 -43.94 -15.56
C SER A 464 18.16 -45.16 -15.57
N ASP A 465 18.69 -46.29 -16.04
CA ASP A 465 17.95 -47.53 -16.28
C ASP A 465 18.10 -48.53 -15.12
N GLU A 466 18.83 -48.15 -14.06
CA GLU A 466 19.13 -49.01 -12.92
C GLU A 466 17.93 -49.06 -11.96
N SER A 467 17.29 -50.22 -11.87
CA SER A 467 15.99 -50.35 -11.21
C SER A 467 16.10 -50.34 -9.68
N ILE A 468 15.25 -49.52 -9.05
CA ILE A 468 15.19 -49.38 -7.60
C ILE A 468 13.96 -50.13 -7.09
N ILE A 469 14.19 -51.07 -6.17
CA ILE A 469 13.12 -51.81 -5.49
C ILE A 469 12.89 -51.19 -4.11
N LEU A 470 11.63 -50.94 -3.75
CA LEU A 470 11.20 -50.54 -2.40
C LEU A 470 9.99 -51.37 -1.95
N ASN A 471 10.03 -51.85 -0.71
CA ASN A 471 8.90 -52.50 -0.04
C ASN A 471 7.88 -51.46 0.51
N PRO A 472 6.64 -51.85 0.83
CA PRO A 472 5.66 -50.94 1.46
C PRO A 472 6.20 -50.28 2.73
N GLY A 473 6.14 -48.95 2.78
CA GLY A 473 6.67 -48.13 3.88
C GLY A 473 8.18 -47.89 3.84
N GLU A 474 8.92 -48.48 2.89
CA GLU A 474 10.37 -48.31 2.76
C GLU A 474 10.73 -46.96 2.13
N SER A 475 11.83 -46.35 2.57
CA SER A 475 12.33 -45.07 2.06
C SER A 475 13.81 -45.12 1.69
N LYS A 476 14.20 -44.40 0.64
CA LYS A 476 15.57 -44.34 0.13
C LYS A 476 15.94 -42.93 -0.28
N SER A 477 17.04 -42.41 0.26
CA SER A 477 17.60 -41.11 -0.11
C SER A 477 18.62 -41.25 -1.22
N LEU A 478 18.51 -40.40 -2.25
CA LEU A 478 19.43 -40.25 -3.37
C LEU A 478 19.89 -38.78 -3.45
N LYS A 479 20.90 -38.49 -4.27
CA LYS A 479 21.34 -37.11 -4.52
C LYS A 479 21.34 -36.80 -6.01
N ILE A 480 20.78 -35.65 -6.37
CA ILE A 480 20.77 -35.12 -7.74
C ILE A 480 21.84 -34.04 -7.83
N GLN A 481 22.80 -34.18 -8.75
CA GLN A 481 23.71 -33.11 -9.14
C GLN A 481 23.18 -32.42 -10.40
N ILE A 482 23.08 -31.11 -10.34
CA ILE A 482 22.60 -30.27 -11.44
C ILE A 482 23.70 -29.27 -11.78
N PHE A 483 24.12 -29.27 -13.05
CA PHE A 483 25.10 -28.33 -13.58
C PHE A 483 24.33 -27.26 -14.34
N THR A 484 24.40 -26.03 -13.85
CA THR A 484 23.66 -24.92 -14.44
C THR A 484 24.33 -24.41 -15.72
N PRO A 485 23.57 -23.85 -16.68
CA PRO A 485 24.11 -23.25 -17.89
C PRO A 485 25.20 -22.21 -17.60
N THR A 486 26.26 -22.18 -18.42
CA THR A 486 27.32 -21.16 -18.35
C THR A 486 26.86 -19.78 -18.84
N THR A 487 25.69 -19.70 -19.48
CA THR A 487 25.09 -18.43 -19.92
C THR A 487 24.21 -17.83 -18.81
N PRO A 488 24.43 -16.57 -18.39
CA PRO A 488 23.61 -15.88 -17.41
C PRO A 488 22.24 -15.47 -17.97
N GLY A 489 21.21 -15.50 -17.13
CA GLY A 489 19.86 -15.05 -17.45
C GLY A 489 18.89 -16.15 -17.88
N ILE A 490 19.29 -17.42 -17.79
CA ILE A 490 18.44 -18.56 -18.15
C ILE A 490 17.49 -18.89 -17.00
N ARG A 491 16.25 -19.28 -17.35
CA ARG A 491 15.27 -19.87 -16.45
C ARG A 491 14.82 -21.21 -17.01
N GLU A 492 14.80 -22.24 -16.18
CA GLU A 492 14.40 -23.60 -16.57
C GLU A 492 13.66 -24.28 -15.42
N THR A 493 12.72 -25.17 -15.77
CA THR A 493 12.10 -26.11 -14.83
C THR A 493 12.56 -27.51 -15.19
N ILE A 494 13.09 -28.22 -14.19
CA ILE A 494 13.51 -29.62 -14.30
C ILE A 494 12.39 -30.50 -13.74
N GLY A 495 11.86 -31.41 -14.56
CA GLY A 495 10.94 -32.44 -14.10
C GLY A 495 11.66 -33.72 -13.70
N ILE A 496 11.13 -34.41 -12.69
CA ILE A 496 11.66 -35.64 -12.11
C ILE A 496 10.49 -36.62 -11.97
N ASP A 497 10.53 -37.70 -12.75
CA ASP A 497 9.41 -38.62 -12.93
C ASP A 497 9.81 -40.06 -12.56
N ALA A 498 8.99 -40.74 -11.76
CA ALA A 498 9.23 -42.11 -11.30
C ALA A 498 8.27 -43.11 -11.98
N TYR A 499 8.81 -44.09 -12.69
CA TYR A 499 8.04 -45.06 -13.49
C TYR A 499 8.20 -46.50 -12.98
N SER A 500 7.11 -47.26 -12.92
CA SER A 500 7.12 -48.70 -12.65
C SER A 500 6.36 -49.45 -13.74
N LYS A 501 7.01 -50.45 -14.37
CA LYS A 501 6.47 -51.21 -15.51
C LYS A 501 5.86 -50.33 -16.63
N GLY A 502 6.44 -49.16 -16.87
CA GLY A 502 5.97 -48.18 -17.87
C GLY A 502 4.88 -47.20 -17.39
N PHE A 503 4.33 -47.37 -16.19
CA PHE A 503 3.34 -46.46 -15.61
C PHE A 503 4.00 -45.46 -14.65
N LEU A 504 3.59 -44.19 -14.68
CA LEU A 504 4.08 -43.21 -13.72
C LEU A 504 3.46 -43.44 -12.33
N VAL A 505 4.32 -43.55 -11.32
CA VAL A 505 3.99 -43.80 -9.92
C VAL A 505 4.35 -42.65 -8.97
N GLY A 506 5.00 -41.59 -9.48
CA GLY A 506 5.22 -40.31 -8.79
C GLY A 506 5.91 -39.27 -9.69
N SER A 507 5.77 -37.97 -9.38
CA SER A 507 6.42 -36.86 -10.11
C SER A 507 6.78 -35.69 -9.17
N THR A 508 7.79 -34.89 -9.52
CA THR A 508 8.13 -33.62 -8.85
C THR A 508 8.95 -32.69 -9.77
N GLU A 509 9.02 -31.40 -9.45
CA GLU A 509 9.69 -30.37 -10.28
C GLU A 509 10.59 -29.45 -9.46
N ILE A 510 11.65 -28.92 -10.09
CA ILE A 510 12.59 -27.95 -9.51
C ILE A 510 12.88 -26.82 -10.50
N ALA A 511 12.63 -25.57 -10.12
CA ALA A 511 12.93 -24.40 -10.96
C ALA A 511 14.33 -23.84 -10.70
N ILE A 512 15.11 -23.60 -11.76
CA ILE A 512 16.46 -23.00 -11.72
C ILE A 512 16.47 -21.65 -12.46
N VAL A 513 17.16 -20.68 -11.87
CA VAL A 513 17.44 -19.36 -12.48
C VAL A 513 18.93 -19.07 -12.42
N THR A 514 19.60 -18.97 -13.57
CA THR A 514 20.98 -18.47 -13.64
C THR A 514 20.97 -16.94 -13.71
N THR A 515 21.77 -16.28 -12.90
CA THR A 515 21.89 -14.81 -12.93
C THR A 515 23.28 -14.37 -12.50
N GLY A 516 23.62 -13.13 -12.83
CA GLY A 516 24.78 -12.44 -12.28
C GLY A 516 24.43 -11.02 -11.84
N LEU A 517 25.46 -10.30 -11.43
CA LEU A 517 25.44 -8.94 -10.92
C LEU A 517 25.76 -7.96 -12.04
N LYS A 518 24.91 -6.95 -12.25
CA LYS A 518 25.12 -5.87 -13.24
C LYS A 518 25.27 -4.53 -12.53
N VAL A 519 26.32 -3.78 -12.87
CA VAL A 519 26.58 -2.43 -12.35
C VAL A 519 26.26 -1.35 -13.39
N ARG A 520 25.94 -0.12 -12.94
CA ARG A 520 25.77 1.08 -13.78
C ARG A 520 26.12 2.36 -13.03
N ALA A 521 26.88 3.28 -13.64
CA ALA A 521 27.22 4.58 -13.06
C ALA A 521 26.20 5.71 -13.38
N TYR A 522 26.15 6.73 -12.51
CA TYR A 522 25.47 8.01 -12.75
C TYR A 522 26.43 9.08 -13.31
N PRO A 523 25.98 10.07 -14.11
CA PRO A 523 26.84 11.16 -14.60
C PRO A 523 27.60 11.92 -13.50
N HIS A 524 28.87 12.23 -13.76
CA HIS A 524 29.78 12.89 -12.82
C HIS A 524 30.60 14.00 -13.53
N PRO A 525 31.13 15.00 -12.80
CA PRO A 525 32.10 15.93 -13.36
C PRO A 525 33.42 15.20 -13.69
N GLY A 526 34.01 15.52 -14.84
CA GLY A 526 35.31 14.96 -15.27
C GLY A 526 36.53 15.68 -14.66
N LEU A 527 36.32 16.79 -13.94
CA LEU A 527 37.34 17.61 -13.29
C LEU A 527 36.98 17.77 -11.81
N ALA A 528 37.93 17.50 -10.92
CA ALA A 528 37.72 17.60 -9.48
C ALA A 528 38.89 18.28 -8.76
N SER A 529 38.59 18.86 -7.60
CA SER A 529 39.56 19.43 -6.68
C SER A 529 40.20 18.34 -5.83
N ILE A 530 41.53 18.23 -5.79
CA ILE A 530 42.22 17.32 -4.84
C ILE A 530 41.78 17.61 -3.40
N MET A 531 41.83 16.57 -2.56
CA MET A 531 41.42 16.55 -1.15
C MET A 531 39.96 16.88 -0.84
N ASN A 532 39.14 17.19 -1.86
CA ASN A 532 37.69 17.23 -1.70
C ASN A 532 37.09 15.86 -2.02
N VAL A 533 36.02 15.49 -1.32
CA VAL A 533 35.23 14.31 -1.68
C VAL A 533 34.42 14.61 -2.94
N THR A 534 34.55 13.74 -3.94
CA THR A 534 33.67 13.68 -5.11
C THR A 534 32.75 12.47 -4.94
N HIS A 535 31.45 12.71 -4.88
CA HIS A 535 30.45 11.65 -4.74
C HIS A 535 30.16 11.00 -6.10
N VAL A 536 30.33 9.69 -6.16
CA VAL A 536 30.03 8.85 -7.33
C VAL A 536 28.93 7.86 -6.95
N TYR A 537 27.89 7.76 -7.78
CA TYR A 537 26.73 6.90 -7.54
C TYR A 537 26.73 5.74 -8.52
N VAL A 538 26.66 4.52 -7.99
CA VAL A 538 26.67 3.27 -8.79
C VAL A 538 25.49 2.40 -8.36
N GLN A 539 24.75 1.85 -9.33
CA GLN A 539 23.61 0.97 -9.08
C GLN A 539 23.97 -0.49 -9.32
N LEU A 540 23.52 -1.40 -8.47
CA LEU A 540 23.64 -2.85 -8.60
C LEU A 540 22.27 -3.48 -8.90
N LEU A 541 22.20 -4.28 -9.96
CA LEU A 541 20.98 -4.92 -10.46
C LEU A 541 21.22 -6.42 -10.69
N TYR A 542 20.19 -7.25 -10.50
CA TYR A 542 20.23 -8.62 -11.02
C TYR A 542 20.15 -8.59 -12.55
N TYR A 543 21.02 -9.33 -13.23
CA TYR A 543 21.10 -9.29 -14.68
C TYR A 543 19.83 -9.78 -15.40
N HIS A 544 19.22 -10.84 -14.88
CA HIS A 544 18.15 -11.58 -15.56
C HIS A 544 16.80 -10.84 -15.63
N ASN A 545 16.61 -9.79 -14.83
CA ASN A 545 15.34 -9.04 -14.71
C ASN A 545 15.54 -7.54 -14.40
N HIS A 546 16.78 -7.05 -14.34
CA HIS A 546 17.15 -5.68 -13.98
C HIS A 546 16.61 -5.16 -12.65
N THR A 547 16.12 -6.02 -11.74
CA THR A 547 15.64 -5.56 -10.44
C THR A 547 16.80 -5.10 -9.56
N PRO A 548 16.66 -3.99 -8.83
CA PRO A 548 17.69 -3.54 -7.88
C PRO A 548 18.01 -4.59 -6.82
N ILE A 549 19.30 -4.77 -6.53
CA ILE A 549 19.76 -5.63 -5.43
C ILE A 549 19.88 -4.76 -4.19
N ALA A 550 19.00 -4.96 -3.21
CA ALA A 550 19.09 -4.31 -1.91
C ALA A 550 20.13 -5.01 -1.01
N HIS A 551 20.95 -4.23 -0.29
CA HIS A 551 22.03 -4.71 0.60
C HIS A 551 23.08 -5.60 -0.09
N GLY A 552 23.23 -5.49 -1.41
CA GLY A 552 24.28 -6.14 -2.18
C GLY A 552 25.59 -5.34 -2.12
N MET A 553 26.70 -5.99 -2.47
CA MET A 553 28.04 -5.43 -2.38
C MET A 553 28.57 -5.01 -3.75
N VAL A 554 29.00 -3.75 -3.86
CA VAL A 554 29.74 -3.20 -5.01
C VAL A 554 31.14 -2.81 -4.53
N ILE A 555 32.17 -3.06 -5.34
CA ILE A 555 33.54 -2.65 -5.06
C ILE A 555 34.04 -1.65 -6.10
N GLU A 556 34.88 -0.72 -5.66
CA GLU A 556 35.80 0.04 -6.50
C GLU A 556 37.21 -0.55 -6.37
N GLU A 557 37.79 -0.99 -7.48
CA GLU A 557 38.97 -1.86 -7.50
C GLU A 557 40.28 -1.17 -7.08
N ILE A 558 40.44 0.12 -7.38
CA ILE A 558 41.70 0.84 -7.14
C ILE A 558 41.87 1.19 -5.66
N THR A 559 40.79 1.62 -5.02
CA THR A 559 40.76 2.01 -3.60
C THR A 559 40.43 0.84 -2.68
N GLY A 560 39.89 -0.26 -3.23
CA GLY A 560 39.37 -1.39 -2.45
C GLY A 560 38.12 -1.05 -1.64
N LEU A 561 37.49 0.10 -1.89
CA LEU A 561 36.28 0.52 -1.18
C LEU A 561 35.12 -0.40 -1.56
N ILE A 562 34.50 -0.99 -0.54
CA ILE A 562 33.25 -1.76 -0.68
C ILE A 562 32.11 -0.90 -0.17
N ALA A 563 31.06 -0.76 -0.98
CA ALA A 563 29.84 -0.07 -0.62
C ALA A 563 28.63 -1.03 -0.73
N TYR A 564 27.74 -0.94 0.25
CA TYR A 564 26.48 -1.69 0.26
C TYR A 564 25.38 -0.85 -0.39
N THR A 565 24.54 -1.50 -1.17
CA THR A 565 23.42 -0.83 -1.84
C THR A 565 22.22 -0.64 -0.93
N ASN A 566 21.52 0.49 -1.11
CA ASN A 566 20.23 0.74 -0.47
C ASN A 566 19.09 -0.09 -1.11
N GLU A 567 17.86 0.07 -0.61
CA GLU A 567 16.65 -0.61 -1.12
C GLU A 567 16.38 -0.39 -2.63
N SER A 568 16.92 0.68 -3.22
CA SER A 568 16.81 0.99 -4.65
C SER A 568 18.05 0.56 -5.46
N GLY A 569 18.93 -0.25 -4.87
CA GLY A 569 20.13 -0.79 -5.48
C GLY A 569 21.28 0.21 -5.64
N TRP A 570 21.23 1.40 -5.03
CA TRP A 570 22.27 2.42 -5.16
C TRP A 570 23.31 2.34 -4.05
N ALA A 571 24.58 2.34 -4.44
CA ALA A 571 25.75 2.53 -3.60
C ALA A 571 26.38 3.90 -3.88
N ILE A 572 26.99 4.50 -2.85
CA ILE A 572 27.66 5.81 -2.93
C ILE A 572 29.13 5.62 -2.62
N PHE A 573 29.99 6.04 -3.54
CA PHE A 573 31.44 6.04 -3.40
C PHE A 573 31.94 7.47 -3.18
N ASN A 574 32.65 7.67 -2.08
CA ASN A 574 33.21 8.96 -1.69
C ASN A 574 34.69 9.00 -2.12
N LEU A 575 34.93 9.35 -3.38
CA LEU A 575 36.26 9.33 -3.97
C LEU A 575 37.03 10.61 -3.59
N THR A 576 38.34 10.49 -3.38
CA THR A 576 39.20 11.61 -2.95
C THR A 576 40.65 11.29 -3.30
N GLU A 577 41.30 12.14 -4.09
CA GLU A 577 42.74 12.04 -4.35
C GLU A 577 43.56 13.10 -3.61
N ASN A 578 44.72 12.69 -3.12
CA ASN A 578 45.72 13.59 -2.52
C ASN A 578 46.83 14.00 -3.51
N LYS A 579 46.83 13.43 -4.72
CA LYS A 579 47.78 13.71 -5.80
C LYS A 579 47.06 14.31 -7.01
N VAL A 580 47.80 15.15 -7.74
CA VAL A 580 47.34 15.73 -9.00
C VAL A 580 47.56 14.71 -10.12
N GLY A 581 46.54 14.42 -10.91
CA GLY A 581 46.61 13.44 -11.99
C GLY A 581 45.23 12.97 -12.48
N LYS A 582 45.25 12.13 -13.51
CA LYS A 582 44.06 11.45 -14.04
C LYS A 582 43.92 10.08 -13.38
N VAL A 583 42.74 9.78 -12.83
CA VAL A 583 42.42 8.47 -12.25
C VAL A 583 41.20 7.87 -12.97
N VAL A 584 41.26 6.56 -13.24
CA VAL A 584 40.20 5.79 -13.91
C VAL A 584 39.69 4.73 -12.94
N TYR A 585 38.63 5.05 -12.20
CA TYR A 585 38.01 4.15 -11.22
C TYR A 585 37.21 3.05 -11.90
N LYS A 586 37.23 1.85 -11.31
CA LYS A 586 36.69 0.62 -11.91
C LYS A 586 35.75 -0.07 -10.92
N PHE A 587 34.48 -0.21 -11.31
CA PHE A 587 33.41 -0.71 -10.44
C PHE A 587 32.82 -2.02 -10.93
N TYR A 588 32.57 -2.96 -10.02
CA TYR A 588 31.85 -4.21 -10.31
C TYR A 588 31.14 -4.76 -9.06
N GLY A 589 30.20 -5.69 -9.27
CA GLY A 589 29.46 -6.34 -8.18
C GLY A 589 30.27 -7.47 -7.55
N ILE A 590 30.32 -7.54 -6.22
CA ILE A 590 30.91 -8.68 -5.49
C ILE A 590 29.87 -9.75 -5.20
N SER A 591 28.76 -9.36 -4.56
CA SER A 591 27.73 -10.34 -4.18
C SER A 591 26.36 -9.71 -3.92
N ASP A 592 25.32 -10.53 -3.95
CA ASP A 592 24.03 -10.20 -3.35
C ASP A 592 24.03 -10.38 -1.82
N LYS A 593 22.95 -9.93 -1.16
CA LYS A 593 22.82 -9.89 0.31
C LYS A 593 23.15 -11.22 1.02
N ASN A 594 22.91 -12.35 0.37
CA ASN A 594 23.08 -13.68 0.95
C ASN A 594 24.38 -14.37 0.47
N HIS A 595 25.20 -13.68 -0.31
CA HIS A 595 26.41 -14.20 -0.97
C HIS A 595 26.18 -15.44 -1.86
N VAL A 596 24.96 -15.62 -2.36
CA VAL A 596 24.59 -16.73 -3.25
C VAL A 596 25.01 -16.41 -4.68
N ILE A 597 24.78 -15.17 -5.11
CA ILE A 597 25.17 -14.69 -6.44
C ILE A 597 26.40 -13.81 -6.30
N ASN A 598 27.51 -14.25 -6.90
CA ASN A 598 28.82 -13.59 -6.88
C ASN A 598 29.44 -13.39 -8.29
N TYR A 599 28.74 -13.82 -9.34
CA TYR A 599 29.18 -13.67 -10.73
C TYR A 599 28.91 -12.27 -11.27
N SER A 600 29.95 -11.45 -11.50
CA SER A 600 29.80 -10.12 -12.11
C SER A 600 29.74 -10.18 -13.63
N ILE A 601 28.74 -9.51 -14.22
CA ILE A 601 28.45 -9.54 -15.66
C ILE A 601 29.17 -8.44 -16.42
N ASN A 602 29.31 -7.26 -15.81
CA ASN A 602 29.99 -6.11 -16.40
C ASN A 602 30.85 -5.38 -15.38
N VAL A 603 31.60 -4.42 -15.90
CA VAL A 603 32.45 -3.48 -15.17
C VAL A 603 32.13 -2.09 -15.69
N GLU A 604 32.02 -1.11 -14.80
CA GLU A 604 31.82 0.30 -15.14
C GLU A 604 33.11 1.11 -14.87
N TYR A 605 33.39 2.09 -15.73
CA TYR A 605 34.62 2.89 -15.70
C TYR A 605 34.31 4.39 -15.61
N ILE A 606 34.97 5.10 -14.69
CA ILE A 606 34.79 6.54 -14.44
C ILE A 606 36.16 7.22 -14.45
N THR A 607 36.29 8.31 -15.20
CA THR A 607 37.56 9.08 -15.28
C THR A 607 37.42 10.45 -14.64
N ILE A 608 38.33 10.80 -13.72
CA ILE A 608 38.38 12.11 -13.07
C ILE A 608 39.80 12.69 -13.16
N ASP A 609 39.90 13.92 -13.66
CA ASP A 609 41.11 14.75 -13.61
C ASP A 609 41.16 15.53 -12.28
N TRP A 610 42.08 15.17 -11.39
CA TRP A 610 42.23 15.77 -10.07
C TRP A 610 43.28 16.89 -10.06
N THR A 611 42.91 18.09 -9.58
CA THR A 611 43.80 19.25 -9.63
C THR A 611 43.56 20.30 -8.52
N TYR A 612 44.35 21.39 -8.53
CA TYR A 612 44.18 22.55 -7.66
C TYR A 612 44.61 23.85 -8.36
N LEU A 613 44.24 24.99 -7.77
CA LEU A 613 44.65 26.32 -8.21
C LEU A 613 45.98 26.70 -7.56
N LYS A 614 47.05 26.80 -8.33
CA LYS A 614 48.40 27.14 -7.85
C LYS A 614 48.71 28.61 -8.09
N VAL A 615 49.23 29.32 -7.09
CA VAL A 615 49.91 30.61 -7.33
C VAL A 615 51.36 30.32 -7.72
N ASP A 616 51.80 30.80 -8.89
CA ASP A 616 53.13 30.49 -9.41
C ASP A 616 54.08 31.70 -9.47
N LYS A 617 53.57 32.93 -9.32
CA LYS A 617 54.36 34.17 -9.23
C LYS A 617 53.72 35.17 -8.26
N VAL A 618 54.55 35.93 -7.54
CA VAL A 618 54.17 37.02 -6.61
C VAL A 618 55.16 38.18 -6.74
N LEU A 619 54.68 39.43 -6.67
CA LEU A 619 55.48 40.67 -6.68
C LEU A 619 54.97 41.65 -5.59
N CYS A 620 55.86 42.42 -4.95
CA CYS A 620 55.55 43.39 -3.86
C CYS A 620 56.41 44.67 -3.96
N ASP A 621 55.92 45.82 -3.49
CA ASP A 621 56.71 47.08 -3.45
C ASP A 621 57.57 47.27 -2.17
N ARG A 622 57.05 46.93 -0.98
CA ARG A 622 57.72 47.15 0.33
C ARG A 622 57.44 46.03 1.34
N TYR A 623 58.31 45.87 2.34
CA TYR A 623 58.35 44.69 3.22
C TYR A 623 58.20 44.94 4.75
N VAL A 624 58.54 46.12 5.29
CA VAL A 624 58.35 46.48 6.72
C VAL A 624 58.00 47.97 6.85
N VAL A 625 56.99 48.29 7.65
CA VAL A 625 56.40 49.63 7.84
C VAL A 625 55.85 49.80 9.27
N ASN A 626 55.39 51.00 9.62
CA ASN A 626 54.59 51.23 10.83
C ASN A 626 53.12 50.85 10.60
N VAL A 627 52.40 50.55 11.70
CA VAL A 627 50.94 50.36 11.70
C VAL A 627 50.26 51.51 10.94
N SER A 628 49.27 51.15 10.11
CA SER A 628 48.46 52.04 9.25
C SER A 628 49.11 52.56 7.94
N GLN A 629 50.23 52.00 7.47
CA GLN A 629 50.84 52.38 6.17
C GLN A 629 50.48 51.41 5.00
N PRO A 630 50.38 51.88 3.72
CA PRO A 630 49.98 51.07 2.55
C PRO A 630 51.12 50.39 1.76
N VAL A 631 50.83 49.25 1.10
CA VAL A 631 51.72 48.37 0.28
C VAL A 631 50.95 47.77 -0.92
N MET A 632 51.59 47.52 -2.07
CA MET A 632 51.00 46.96 -3.32
C MET A 632 51.57 45.58 -3.67
N ILE A 633 50.71 44.65 -4.13
CA ILE A 633 51.02 43.22 -4.36
C ILE A 633 50.35 42.68 -5.64
N GLN A 634 51.02 41.83 -6.41
CA GLN A 634 50.47 41.16 -7.62
C GLN A 634 50.74 39.65 -7.60
N VAL A 635 49.81 38.84 -8.14
CA VAL A 635 49.89 37.36 -8.14
C VAL A 635 49.40 36.72 -9.44
N ARG A 636 49.97 35.56 -9.83
CA ARG A 636 49.53 34.75 -11.00
C ARG A 636 49.06 33.35 -10.60
N VAL A 637 47.96 32.87 -11.19
CA VAL A 637 47.27 31.61 -10.84
C VAL A 637 47.11 30.68 -12.06
N VAL A 638 47.43 29.39 -11.86
CA VAL A 638 47.38 28.31 -12.88
C VAL A 638 46.74 27.04 -12.32
N TYR A 639 46.21 26.16 -13.18
CA TYR A 639 45.79 24.81 -12.78
C TYR A 639 47.03 23.90 -12.60
N ALA A 640 47.11 23.20 -11.48
CA ALA A 640 48.28 22.41 -11.12
C ALA A 640 48.56 21.19 -12.03
N HIS A 641 47.54 20.63 -12.69
CA HIS A 641 47.69 19.41 -13.51
C HIS A 641 48.28 19.67 -14.90
N ASN A 642 48.17 20.89 -15.43
CA ASN A 642 48.58 21.22 -16.80
C ASN A 642 49.25 22.59 -16.96
N GLY A 643 49.41 23.37 -15.87
CA GLY A 643 50.04 24.69 -15.87
C GLY A 643 49.26 25.78 -16.62
N LYS A 644 48.04 25.53 -17.11
CA LYS A 644 47.26 26.52 -17.86
C LYS A 644 46.75 27.63 -16.93
N PRO A 645 46.74 28.90 -17.37
CA PRO A 645 46.20 30.01 -16.58
C PRO A 645 44.73 29.79 -16.18
N VAL A 646 44.39 30.16 -14.95
CA VAL A 646 43.00 30.16 -14.48
C VAL A 646 42.35 31.46 -14.94
N SER A 647 41.39 31.38 -15.87
CA SER A 647 40.63 32.53 -16.37
C SER A 647 39.31 32.68 -15.61
N GLY A 648 38.96 33.90 -15.18
CA GLY A 648 37.67 34.20 -14.56
C GLY A 648 37.48 33.69 -13.12
N GLY A 649 38.53 33.11 -12.51
CA GLY A 649 38.53 32.77 -11.09
C GLY A 649 38.74 33.99 -10.18
N ILE A 650 38.84 33.75 -8.87
CA ILE A 650 39.03 34.82 -7.87
C ILE A 650 40.15 34.48 -6.87
N VAL A 651 40.95 35.49 -6.52
CA VAL A 651 41.84 35.46 -5.35
C VAL A 651 41.26 36.34 -4.23
N LYS A 652 41.53 35.94 -2.98
CA LYS A 652 41.19 36.72 -1.79
C LYS A 652 42.45 36.93 -0.94
N VAL A 653 42.52 38.08 -0.29
CA VAL A 653 43.34 38.33 0.91
C VAL A 653 42.39 38.33 2.10
N PRO A 654 42.19 37.18 2.77
CA PRO A 654 41.13 37.04 3.77
C PRO A 654 41.27 38.04 4.92
N GLU A 655 42.50 38.31 5.35
CA GLU A 655 42.82 39.09 6.55
C GLU A 655 42.69 40.60 6.34
N LEU A 656 42.42 41.07 5.12
CA LEU A 656 42.12 42.46 4.78
C LEU A 656 40.76 42.62 4.07
N GLY A 657 40.01 41.54 3.88
CA GLY A 657 38.73 41.55 3.16
C GLY A 657 38.83 41.79 1.64
N ILE A 658 40.04 41.92 1.08
CA ILE A 658 40.25 42.25 -0.34
C ILE A 658 39.96 41.02 -1.21
N ILE A 659 39.18 41.21 -2.28
CA ILE A 659 38.96 40.22 -3.34
C ILE A 659 39.40 40.84 -4.67
N SER A 660 40.08 40.05 -5.50
CA SER A 660 40.52 40.47 -6.84
C SER A 660 40.19 39.36 -7.85
N SER A 661 39.61 39.75 -8.98
CA SER A 661 39.34 38.85 -10.10
C SER A 661 40.63 38.45 -10.82
N ILE A 662 40.70 37.21 -11.27
CA ILE A 662 41.82 36.71 -12.08
C ILE A 662 41.51 36.97 -13.56
N ASN A 663 42.40 37.68 -14.24
CA ASN A 663 42.25 37.98 -15.67
C ASN A 663 42.53 36.75 -16.58
N SER A 664 42.30 36.88 -17.88
CA SER A 664 42.50 35.81 -18.87
C SER A 664 43.94 35.29 -18.98
N SER A 665 44.93 36.03 -18.49
CA SER A 665 46.34 35.62 -18.41
C SER A 665 46.74 35.08 -17.03
N GLY A 666 45.76 34.87 -16.13
CA GLY A 666 45.97 34.30 -14.80
C GLY A 666 46.38 35.30 -13.71
N TRP A 667 46.43 36.62 -13.96
CA TRP A 667 46.92 37.61 -12.99
C TRP A 667 45.82 38.31 -12.18
N ALA A 668 46.15 38.70 -10.95
CA ALA A 668 45.35 39.55 -10.06
C ALA A 668 46.24 40.56 -9.30
N THR A 669 45.70 41.75 -8.98
CA THR A 669 46.39 42.87 -8.30
C THR A 669 45.68 43.26 -7.00
N ILE A 670 46.45 43.64 -5.97
CA ILE A 670 46.04 43.80 -4.57
C ILE A 670 46.72 45.05 -3.97
N ILE A 671 45.99 45.85 -3.19
CA ILE A 671 46.53 47.00 -2.42
C ILE A 671 46.16 46.81 -0.94
N ALA A 672 47.16 46.78 -0.06
CA ALA A 672 47.05 46.36 1.34
C ALA A 672 47.46 47.47 2.32
N THR A 673 46.66 47.70 3.36
CA THR A 673 46.97 48.52 4.55
C THR A 673 46.71 47.69 5.80
N SER A 674 47.42 47.95 6.91
CA SER A 674 47.14 47.27 8.17
C SER A 674 47.25 48.23 9.36
N ASN A 675 46.10 48.73 9.80
CA ASN A 675 45.89 49.53 11.01
C ASN A 675 45.86 48.67 12.30
N VAL A 676 46.03 47.36 12.16
CA VAL A 676 46.59 46.50 13.21
C VAL A 676 48.00 46.05 12.83
N PRO A 677 48.91 45.88 13.79
CA PRO A 677 50.19 45.23 13.57
C PRO A 677 50.08 43.84 12.88
N ARG A 678 51.05 43.48 12.01
CA ARG A 678 51.03 42.26 11.15
C ARG A 678 52.44 41.93 10.59
N THR A 679 52.68 40.73 10.01
CA THR A 679 53.98 40.33 9.38
C THR A 679 53.91 39.69 7.99
N TYR A 680 52.71 39.33 7.54
CA TYR A 680 52.46 38.80 6.20
C TYR A 680 50.97 38.93 5.89
N ILE A 681 50.61 38.73 4.63
CA ILE A 681 49.24 38.42 4.22
C ILE A 681 49.22 37.08 3.49
N ILE A 682 48.09 36.37 3.54
CA ILE A 682 47.84 35.20 2.70
C ILE A 682 47.06 35.64 1.47
N VAL A 683 47.59 35.32 0.29
CA VAL A 683 46.82 35.33 -0.94
C VAL A 683 46.36 33.90 -1.21
N LYS A 684 45.05 33.69 -1.37
CA LYS A 684 44.48 32.38 -1.71
C LYS A 684 43.57 32.48 -2.94
N PRO A 685 43.81 31.70 -4.01
CA PRO A 685 42.81 31.42 -5.04
C PRO A 685 41.65 30.62 -4.42
N LEU A 686 40.40 31.06 -4.62
CA LEU A 686 39.23 30.44 -3.97
C LEU A 686 38.45 29.48 -4.87
N ARG A 687 38.34 29.80 -6.15
CA ARG A 687 37.70 28.95 -7.15
C ARG A 687 38.11 29.35 -8.57
N ASP A 688 37.98 28.40 -9.48
CA ASP A 688 37.84 28.67 -10.91
C ASP A 688 36.44 29.19 -11.25
N LEU A 689 36.17 29.40 -12.55
CA LEU A 689 34.91 29.97 -13.04
C LEU A 689 33.70 29.07 -12.74
N LEU A 690 33.85 27.75 -12.85
CA LEU A 690 32.77 26.77 -12.69
C LEU A 690 32.59 26.27 -11.24
N GLY A 691 33.59 26.46 -10.38
CA GLY A 691 33.54 25.99 -8.99
C GLY A 691 33.86 24.52 -8.81
N TYR A 692 34.37 23.83 -9.83
CA TYR A 692 34.83 22.43 -9.72
C TYR A 692 36.18 22.34 -9.01
N VAL A 693 37.03 23.36 -9.14
CA VAL A 693 38.33 23.44 -8.46
C VAL A 693 38.30 24.55 -7.42
N THR A 694 38.02 24.17 -6.17
CA THR A 694 37.91 25.09 -5.02
C THR A 694 39.09 25.03 -4.05
N TYR A 695 39.93 23.98 -4.14
CA TYR A 695 41.22 23.99 -3.48
C TYR A 695 42.21 24.86 -4.26
N GLY A 696 42.63 25.95 -3.64
CA GLY A 696 43.74 26.77 -4.09
C GLY A 696 44.87 26.80 -3.06
N GLU A 697 46.09 26.63 -3.55
CA GLU A 697 47.31 26.71 -2.76
C GLU A 697 47.46 28.14 -2.22
N LYS A 698 47.42 28.27 -0.90
CA LYS A 698 47.63 29.54 -0.21
C LYS A 698 49.10 29.92 -0.31
N ILE A 699 49.40 31.15 -0.74
CA ILE A 699 50.77 31.67 -0.73
C ILE A 699 50.90 32.75 0.35
N ARG A 700 52.01 32.69 1.08
CA ARG A 700 52.37 33.68 2.11
C ARG A 700 53.19 34.80 1.45
N VAL A 701 52.72 36.03 1.62
CA VAL A 701 53.37 37.23 1.11
C VAL A 701 53.85 38.06 2.30
N ASN A 702 55.18 38.13 2.52
CA ASN A 702 55.77 38.71 3.73
C ASN A 702 55.80 40.24 3.69
N VAL A 703 55.07 40.92 4.59
CA VAL A 703 54.98 42.39 4.71
C VAL A 703 54.59 42.74 6.16
N SER A 704 55.28 43.67 6.85
CA SER A 704 55.16 43.85 8.32
C SER A 704 54.80 45.25 8.85
N TRP A 705 54.13 45.35 10.01
CA TRP A 705 53.60 46.54 10.72
C TRP A 705 53.69 46.34 12.27
N THR A 706 54.25 47.23 13.14
CA THR A 706 54.63 46.85 14.56
C THR A 706 54.52 47.86 15.74
N GLY A 707 54.61 47.37 17.01
CA GLY A 707 54.64 48.06 18.34
C GLY A 707 54.95 47.10 19.54
N ILE A 708 54.83 47.50 20.84
CA ILE A 708 54.96 46.64 22.07
C ILE A 708 53.81 46.90 23.09
N VAL A 709 53.28 45.87 23.77
CA VAL A 709 52.16 45.94 24.75
C VAL A 709 52.31 44.95 25.92
N LEU A 710 51.72 45.25 27.11
CA LEU A 710 51.50 44.28 28.21
C LEU A 710 50.08 43.71 28.24
N HIS A 711 49.96 42.42 28.51
CA HIS A 711 48.70 41.76 28.81
C HIS A 711 48.79 40.97 30.12
N VAL A 712 47.95 41.31 31.09
CA VAL A 712 47.70 40.47 32.27
C VAL A 712 46.49 39.60 31.99
N ASN A 713 46.64 38.30 32.17
CA ASN A 713 45.61 37.30 31.95
C ASN A 713 45.42 36.50 33.23
N VAL A 714 44.16 36.26 33.61
CA VAL A 714 43.79 35.50 34.80
C VAL A 714 42.89 34.36 34.38
N LEU A 715 43.49 33.18 34.33
CA LEU A 715 42.91 31.97 33.76
C LEU A 715 42.46 31.02 34.87
N PRO A 716 41.21 30.51 34.87
CA PRO A 716 40.17 30.75 33.86
C PRO A 716 39.37 32.04 34.06
N SER A 717 39.29 32.58 35.28
CA SER A 717 38.55 33.81 35.60
C SER A 717 39.11 34.48 36.88
N HIS A 718 38.70 35.73 37.09
CA HIS A 718 38.91 36.48 38.33
C HIS A 718 37.91 36.11 39.44
N ILE A 719 36.85 35.35 39.12
CA ILE A 719 35.97 34.68 40.09
C ILE A 719 35.78 33.25 39.57
N VAL A 720 36.17 32.25 40.35
CA VAL A 720 36.21 30.83 39.95
C VAL A 720 35.55 29.93 40.99
N ASN A 721 35.33 28.66 40.64
CA ASN A 721 34.78 27.71 41.59
C ASN A 721 35.82 27.39 42.67
N VAL A 722 35.36 27.08 43.88
CA VAL A 722 36.21 26.52 44.93
C VAL A 722 36.91 25.26 44.41
N GLY A 723 38.22 25.15 44.65
CA GLY A 723 39.05 24.05 44.16
C GLY A 723 39.68 24.27 42.78
N ASP A 724 39.25 25.27 42.01
CA ASP A 724 39.85 25.61 40.72
C ASP A 724 41.24 26.27 40.91
N TYR A 725 42.14 26.04 39.96
CA TYR A 725 43.40 26.80 39.87
C TYR A 725 43.17 28.10 39.11
N VAL A 726 43.75 29.18 39.63
CA VAL A 726 43.88 30.46 38.92
C VAL A 726 45.35 30.70 38.58
N LYS A 727 45.65 30.83 37.29
CA LYS A 727 46.97 31.20 36.78
C LYS A 727 46.91 32.67 36.37
N VAL A 728 47.77 33.49 36.98
CA VAL A 728 47.97 34.88 36.55
C VAL A 728 49.24 34.93 35.71
N GLU A 729 49.11 35.39 34.48
CA GLU A 729 50.24 35.59 33.56
C GLU A 729 50.30 37.05 33.17
N VAL A 730 51.49 37.63 33.13
CA VAL A 730 51.74 38.87 32.42
C VAL A 730 52.68 38.58 31.24
N SER A 731 52.28 39.03 30.05
CA SER A 731 53.06 38.85 28.83
C SER A 731 53.39 40.21 28.23
N ALA A 732 54.68 40.47 28.02
CA ALA A 732 55.19 41.56 27.20
C ALA A 732 55.33 41.07 25.76
N VAL A 733 54.64 41.72 24.82
CA VAL A 733 54.52 41.23 23.44
C VAL A 733 54.79 42.30 22.40
N TRP A 734 55.46 41.91 21.33
CA TRP A 734 55.45 42.61 20.06
C TRP A 734 54.03 42.61 19.50
N ALA A 735 53.48 43.80 19.27
CA ALA A 735 52.08 43.93 18.88
C ALA A 735 51.74 43.23 17.54
N HIS A 736 52.74 42.99 16.66
CA HIS A 736 52.57 42.50 15.27
C HIS A 736 52.39 41.02 15.04
N ASN A 737 52.76 40.23 16.03
CA ASN A 737 52.66 38.78 16.00
C ASN A 737 52.32 38.23 17.38
N MET A 738 52.06 39.12 18.35
CA MET A 738 51.97 38.82 19.78
C MET A 738 53.17 37.98 20.27
N SER A 739 54.28 37.99 19.52
CA SER A 739 55.48 37.24 19.89
C SER A 739 56.12 37.96 21.03
N LEU A 740 56.73 37.17 21.89
CA LEU A 740 57.03 37.67 23.20
C LEU A 740 58.30 38.50 23.15
N ALA A 741 58.22 39.71 23.71
CA ALA A 741 59.34 40.61 23.84
C ALA A 741 60.19 40.14 25.02
N GLY A 742 61.10 39.20 24.77
CA GLY A 742 61.97 38.62 25.79
C GLY A 742 62.80 39.65 26.54
N LYS A 743 62.99 39.42 27.84
CA LYS A 743 63.78 40.28 28.74
C LYS A 743 63.23 41.71 28.87
N CYS A 744 61.90 41.84 28.95
CA CYS A 744 61.23 43.06 29.39
C CYS A 744 61.15 43.11 30.93
N LYS A 745 61.59 44.22 31.51
CA LYS A 745 61.50 44.46 32.96
C LYS A 745 60.13 44.98 33.37
N LEU A 746 59.55 44.38 34.41
CA LEU A 746 58.23 44.73 34.95
C LEU A 746 58.28 44.94 36.48
N TYR A 747 57.29 45.66 37.02
CA TYR A 747 57.03 45.73 38.46
C TYR A 747 55.75 44.99 38.84
N LEU A 748 55.84 43.93 39.65
CA LEU A 748 54.73 43.18 40.26
C LEU A 748 54.37 43.79 41.62
N ILE A 749 53.08 43.89 41.93
CA ILE A 749 52.56 44.45 43.19
C ILE A 749 51.42 43.56 43.71
N ASN A 750 51.49 43.10 44.96
CA ASN A 750 50.44 42.32 45.65
C ASN A 750 50.34 42.78 47.11
N GLY A 751 49.25 43.47 47.44
CA GLY A 751 49.10 44.14 48.75
C GLY A 751 50.24 45.15 48.98
N SER A 752 50.92 45.03 50.13
CA SER A 752 52.08 45.86 50.49
C SER A 752 53.38 45.46 49.79
N ASN A 753 53.43 44.31 49.10
CA ASN A 753 54.65 43.78 48.50
C ASN A 753 54.80 44.28 47.07
N ILE A 754 55.96 44.86 46.75
CA ILE A 754 56.38 45.26 45.40
C ILE A 754 57.64 44.46 45.05
N GLU A 755 57.68 43.84 43.88
CA GLU A 755 58.76 42.99 43.39
C GLU A 755 59.09 43.39 41.94
N GLU A 756 60.37 43.65 41.63
CA GLU A 756 60.79 43.79 40.23
C GLU A 756 60.89 42.38 39.62
N VAL A 757 60.10 42.12 38.59
CA VAL A 757 60.05 40.82 37.91
C VAL A 757 60.42 41.02 36.44
N GLU A 758 61.42 40.29 35.97
CA GLU A 758 61.71 40.23 34.55
C GLU A 758 60.79 39.19 33.90
N THR A 759 60.24 39.52 32.73
CA THR A 759 59.74 38.47 31.87
C THR A 759 60.88 37.55 31.43
N ASP A 760 60.62 36.26 31.27
CA ASP A 760 61.62 35.32 30.79
C ASP A 760 62.18 35.67 29.39
N GLU A 761 63.08 34.83 28.86
CA GLU A 761 63.60 34.99 27.49
C GLU A 761 62.50 34.96 26.41
N ARG A 762 61.30 34.54 26.80
CA ARG A 762 60.08 34.48 26.01
C ARG A 762 59.03 35.46 26.56
N GLY A 763 59.41 36.60 27.13
CA GLY A 763 58.50 37.72 27.43
C GLY A 763 57.27 37.41 28.30
N VAL A 764 57.24 36.30 29.05
CA VAL A 764 56.17 35.97 30.02
C VAL A 764 56.72 35.99 31.44
N TYR A 765 55.88 36.39 32.39
CA TYR A 765 56.01 36.06 33.80
C TYR A 765 54.68 35.45 34.28
N SER A 766 54.70 34.38 35.08
CA SER A 766 53.47 33.70 35.53
C SER A 766 53.53 33.19 36.96
N ILE A 767 52.38 33.20 37.62
CA ILE A 767 52.17 32.70 38.98
C ILE A 767 50.87 31.88 39.04
N ARG A 768 50.86 30.81 39.85
CA ARG A 768 49.68 29.94 40.06
C ARG A 768 49.19 30.03 41.49
N LEU A 769 47.88 30.09 41.64
CA LEU A 769 47.17 30.34 42.89
C LEU A 769 45.97 29.37 42.92
N LYS A 770 45.64 28.81 44.09
CA LYS A 770 44.47 27.94 44.26
C LYS A 770 43.97 28.02 45.71
N LYS A 771 42.65 27.87 45.88
CA LYS A 771 42.00 27.71 47.18
C LYS A 771 40.92 26.62 47.09
N ASP A 772 41.05 25.58 47.90
CA ASP A 772 40.02 24.53 48.10
C ASP A 772 38.92 24.95 49.10
N VAL A 773 38.94 26.22 49.49
CA VAL A 773 37.92 26.91 50.29
C VAL A 773 37.63 28.27 49.66
N THR A 774 36.57 28.95 50.12
CA THR A 774 36.20 30.29 49.65
C THR A 774 37.26 31.34 50.03
N SER A 775 37.61 32.29 49.14
CA SER A 775 38.76 33.22 49.31
C SER A 775 38.80 34.40 48.33
N VAL A 776 39.58 35.47 48.61
CA VAL A 776 39.75 36.71 47.78
C VAL A 776 41.22 37.22 47.78
N LEU A 777 41.74 37.83 46.68
CA LEU A 777 43.14 38.29 46.49
C LEU A 777 43.33 39.40 45.39
N ASN A 778 44.39 40.25 45.41
CA ASN A 778 44.63 41.39 44.47
C ASN A 778 46.10 41.52 43.95
N ILE A 779 46.34 41.83 42.65
CA ILE A 779 47.67 41.83 41.97
C ILE A 779 47.80 42.95 40.88
N THR A 780 49.01 43.47 40.57
CA THR A 780 49.29 44.53 39.53
C THR A 780 50.68 44.44 38.87
N PHE A 781 50.82 44.90 37.61
CA PHE A 781 52.03 44.86 36.75
C PHE A 781 52.28 46.15 35.89
N LYS A 782 53.54 46.58 35.64
CA LYS A 782 53.90 47.78 34.79
C LYS A 782 55.23 47.63 34.00
N ILE A 783 55.38 48.24 32.81
CA ILE A 783 56.66 48.29 32.02
C ILE A 783 57.70 49.24 32.65
N ALA A 784 58.99 48.89 32.57
CA ALA A 784 60.10 49.72 33.05
C ALA A 784 61.09 50.33 32.00
N ASP A 785 61.14 49.93 30.71
CA ASP A 785 62.18 50.43 29.76
C ASP A 785 61.76 50.50 28.25
N GLN A 786 62.45 51.31 27.42
CA GLN A 786 62.13 51.69 26.03
C GLN A 786 63.12 51.17 24.96
N LYS A 787 62.81 50.05 24.29
CA LYS A 787 63.63 49.49 23.19
C LYS A 787 63.06 49.83 21.80
N TYR A 788 63.94 50.22 20.85
CA TYR A 788 63.68 50.39 19.40
C TYR A 788 62.92 51.64 18.85
N ARG A 789 62.71 52.73 19.61
CA ARG A 789 61.96 53.94 19.16
C ARG A 789 60.51 53.67 18.68
N LEU A 790 59.95 52.52 19.04
CA LEU A 790 58.52 52.22 18.90
C LEU A 790 57.85 52.59 20.23
N LEU A 791 56.94 53.56 20.23
CA LEU A 791 56.40 54.20 21.44
C LEU A 791 55.29 53.37 22.12
N GLY A 792 55.31 53.26 23.46
CA GLY A 792 54.19 52.70 24.24
C GLY A 792 54.37 52.68 25.77
N ASN A 793 53.58 53.49 26.50
CA ASN A 793 53.44 53.42 27.98
C ASN A 793 52.29 52.44 28.33
N THR A 794 52.54 51.35 29.08
CA THR A 794 51.47 50.37 29.45
C THR A 794 51.62 49.74 30.86
N SER A 795 50.48 49.37 31.46
CA SER A 795 50.32 48.77 32.80
C SER A 795 49.01 47.97 32.92
N ALA A 796 48.89 47.00 33.86
CA ALA A 796 47.69 46.18 34.04
C ALA A 796 47.53 45.60 35.48
N SER A 797 46.29 45.35 35.94
CA SER A 797 45.93 44.97 37.33
C SER A 797 44.78 43.96 37.39
N VAL A 798 44.63 43.19 38.48
CA VAL A 798 43.55 42.18 38.63
C VAL A 798 43.26 41.73 40.08
N THR A 799 42.02 41.27 40.34
CA THR A 799 41.51 40.66 41.59
C THR A 799 41.21 39.17 41.35
N ILE A 800 41.12 38.32 42.37
CA ILE A 800 40.79 36.88 42.25
C ILE A 800 39.92 36.40 43.41
N ILE A 801 38.85 35.65 43.15
CA ILE A 801 37.88 35.11 44.12
C ILE A 801 37.63 33.61 43.85
N TRP A 802 37.48 32.81 44.92
CA TRP A 802 37.02 31.41 44.86
C TRP A 802 35.67 31.27 45.59
N THR A 803 34.63 30.74 44.94
CA THR A 803 33.27 30.59 45.51
C THR A 803 32.47 29.44 44.87
N GLY A 804 31.31 29.09 45.41
CA GLY A 804 30.30 28.23 44.76
C GLY A 804 28.89 28.79 44.99
N ILE A 805 27.86 28.08 44.51
CA ILE A 805 26.45 28.44 44.73
C ILE A 805 25.76 27.41 45.62
N ILE A 806 24.94 27.88 46.56
CA ILE A 806 24.08 27.05 47.41
C ILE A 806 22.62 27.32 47.07
N VAL A 807 21.85 26.27 46.74
CA VAL A 807 20.38 26.33 46.67
C VAL A 807 19.83 26.14 48.08
N GLU A 808 19.23 27.18 48.63
CA GLU A 808 18.73 27.21 50.01
C GLU A 808 17.38 26.50 50.13
N TYR A 809 16.46 26.73 49.18
CA TYR A 809 15.21 25.98 49.05
C TYR A 809 14.63 26.04 47.63
N ILE A 810 13.75 25.08 47.32
CA ILE A 810 12.80 25.13 46.20
C ILE A 810 11.41 24.90 46.77
N ASN A 811 10.56 25.92 46.75
CA ASN A 811 9.18 25.86 47.22
C ASN A 811 8.20 26.01 46.05
N VAL A 812 7.13 25.23 46.06
CA VAL A 812 6.08 25.25 45.01
C VAL A 812 4.78 25.74 45.61
N SER A 813 4.08 26.66 44.94
CA SER A 813 2.84 27.22 45.47
C SER A 813 1.70 26.20 45.58
N ARG A 814 1.72 25.15 44.74
CA ARG A 814 0.79 24.00 44.78
C ARG A 814 1.50 22.73 44.27
N LYS A 815 1.22 21.57 44.90
CA LYS A 815 1.81 20.27 44.50
C LYS A 815 0.99 19.53 43.43
N ILE A 816 -0.33 19.68 43.42
CA ILE A 816 -1.22 19.03 42.44
C ILE A 816 -2.19 20.10 41.93
N VAL A 817 -2.35 20.23 40.60
CA VAL A 817 -3.19 21.24 39.95
C VAL A 817 -3.83 20.73 38.65
N ASN A 818 -4.84 21.45 38.16
CA ASN A 818 -5.43 21.20 36.84
C ASN A 818 -4.39 21.45 35.73
N VAL A 819 -4.40 20.64 34.67
CA VAL A 819 -3.59 20.88 33.45
C VAL A 819 -3.79 22.31 32.94
N GLY A 820 -2.68 22.94 32.53
CA GLY A 820 -2.66 24.35 32.10
C GLY A 820 -2.66 25.39 33.22
N THR A 821 -2.99 25.04 34.47
CA THR A 821 -2.87 25.98 35.60
C THR A 821 -1.40 26.36 35.83
N PRO A 822 -1.05 27.65 35.89
CA PRO A 822 0.31 28.07 36.26
C PRO A 822 0.60 27.77 37.73
N VAL A 823 1.79 27.24 38.01
CA VAL A 823 2.33 27.06 39.35
C VAL A 823 3.58 27.94 39.48
N ASP A 824 3.63 28.71 40.55
CA ASP A 824 4.77 29.55 40.87
C ASP A 824 5.76 28.75 41.73
N ILE A 825 7.02 28.73 41.28
CA ILE A 825 8.13 28.00 41.88
C ILE A 825 9.14 29.01 42.39
N TYR A 826 9.37 29.01 43.69
CA TYR A 826 10.29 29.93 44.36
C TYR A 826 11.61 29.21 44.66
N VAL A 827 12.68 29.66 44.03
CA VAL A 827 14.04 29.13 44.23
C VAL A 827 14.89 30.22 44.85
N LYS A 828 15.56 29.93 45.97
CA LYS A 828 16.49 30.88 46.61
C LYS A 828 17.93 30.35 46.57
N ILE A 829 18.87 31.20 46.15
CA ILE A 829 20.29 30.88 46.07
C ILE A 829 21.19 31.97 46.68
N LYS A 830 22.40 31.59 47.09
CA LYS A 830 23.42 32.49 47.64
C LYS A 830 24.84 32.07 47.26
N TYR A 831 25.76 33.03 47.24
CA TYR A 831 27.20 32.75 47.06
C TYR A 831 27.78 32.13 48.34
N ALA A 832 28.61 31.11 48.20
CA ALA A 832 29.22 30.43 49.34
C ALA A 832 30.28 31.28 50.08
N HIS A 833 30.95 32.23 49.41
CA HIS A 833 32.09 32.95 49.99
C HIS A 833 31.73 34.05 50.99
N ASN A 834 30.54 34.61 50.90
CA ASN A 834 30.05 35.71 51.74
C ASN A 834 28.61 35.51 52.23
N SER A 835 27.93 34.44 51.83
CA SER A 835 26.48 34.21 52.04
C SER A 835 25.56 35.27 51.43
N GLU A 836 26.09 36.19 50.62
CA GLU A 836 25.29 37.23 49.97
C GLU A 836 24.35 36.59 48.93
N PRO A 837 23.16 37.16 48.72
CA PRO A 837 22.23 36.65 47.73
C PRO A 837 22.83 36.72 46.33
N CYS A 838 22.70 35.61 45.58
CA CYS A 838 23.21 35.55 44.21
C CYS A 838 22.14 36.11 43.26
N GLY A 839 22.08 37.45 43.18
CA GLY A 839 21.13 38.18 42.33
C GLY A 839 21.48 38.18 40.85
N LYS A 840 20.47 38.33 39.98
CA LYS A 840 20.58 38.32 38.51
C LYS A 840 21.20 37.04 37.91
N ALA A 841 21.30 35.97 38.69
CA ALA A 841 21.76 34.67 38.22
C ALA A 841 20.69 34.00 37.35
N GLU A 842 21.11 33.33 36.28
CA GLU A 842 20.23 32.48 35.51
C GLU A 842 20.05 31.15 36.25
N ILE A 843 18.83 30.91 36.73
CA ILE A 843 18.39 29.61 37.24
C ILE A 843 17.63 28.90 36.13
N VAL A 844 18.18 27.76 35.70
CA VAL A 844 17.48 26.85 34.77
C VAL A 844 16.98 25.67 35.59
N LEU A 845 15.65 25.54 35.65
CA LEU A 845 15.02 24.33 36.13
C LEU A 845 15.18 23.22 35.09
N ASN A 846 15.25 21.97 35.54
CA ASN A 846 15.27 20.79 34.67
C ASN A 846 14.07 20.68 33.70
N THR A 847 13.03 21.50 33.86
CA THR A 847 11.92 21.64 32.91
C THR A 847 12.22 22.52 31.69
N GLY A 848 13.42 23.13 31.64
CA GLY A 848 13.80 24.17 30.67
C GLY A 848 13.27 25.57 31.02
N ALA A 849 12.44 25.70 32.06
CA ALA A 849 11.97 26.99 32.52
C ALA A 849 13.12 27.78 33.16
N LYS A 850 13.29 29.02 32.70
CA LYS A 850 14.33 29.93 33.16
C LYS A 850 13.75 30.98 34.10
N GLY A 851 14.49 31.29 35.15
CA GLY A 851 14.25 32.42 36.02
C GLY A 851 15.53 33.22 36.21
N TYR A 852 15.36 34.50 36.53
CA TYR A 852 16.43 35.32 37.08
C TYR A 852 16.11 35.57 38.55
N THR A 853 17.13 35.50 39.39
CA THR A 853 17.00 35.91 40.78
C THR A 853 16.86 37.43 40.89
N ASP A 854 16.00 37.86 41.80
CA ASP A 854 15.97 39.24 42.28
C ASP A 854 17.24 39.59 43.08
N GLU A 855 17.33 40.82 43.58
CA GLU A 855 18.47 41.27 44.38
C GLU A 855 18.59 40.54 45.74
N ASN A 856 17.53 39.84 46.17
CA ASN A 856 17.50 38.97 47.37
C ASN A 856 17.83 37.50 47.04
N GLY A 857 18.28 37.19 45.83
CA GLY A 857 18.67 35.84 45.41
C GLY A 857 17.48 34.89 45.20
N ILE A 858 16.26 35.41 45.06
CA ILE A 858 15.03 34.64 44.89
C ILE A 858 14.55 34.75 43.44
N ALA A 859 14.38 33.62 42.76
CA ALA A 859 13.72 33.53 41.47
C ALA A 859 12.28 32.99 41.65
N CYS A 860 11.30 33.71 41.12
CA CYS A 860 9.92 33.22 40.97
C CYS A 860 9.72 32.74 39.53
N ILE A 861 9.67 31.42 39.33
CA ILE A 861 9.57 30.79 38.02
C ILE A 861 8.17 30.21 37.85
N ARG A 862 7.40 30.79 36.94
CA ARG A 862 6.04 30.34 36.63
C ARG A 862 6.08 29.22 35.58
N VAL A 863 5.57 28.04 35.93
CA VAL A 863 5.51 26.87 35.04
C VAL A 863 4.07 26.41 34.88
N SER A 864 3.68 26.05 33.65
CA SER A 864 2.42 25.35 33.38
C SER A 864 2.70 24.17 32.45
N LYS A 865 1.99 23.05 32.62
CA LYS A 865 2.04 21.91 31.70
C LYS A 865 0.64 21.55 31.23
N ALA A 866 0.48 21.39 29.91
CA ALA A 866 -0.77 20.95 29.28
C ALA A 866 -0.94 19.42 29.30
N VAL A 867 0.17 18.69 29.47
CA VAL A 867 0.19 17.23 29.58
C VAL A 867 0.00 16.83 31.05
N ALA A 868 -0.88 15.85 31.30
CA ALA A 868 -1.06 15.30 32.62
C ALA A 868 0.11 14.39 32.99
N LYS A 869 0.95 14.80 33.95
CA LYS A 869 2.10 14.04 34.46
C LYS A 869 2.62 14.67 35.78
N THR A 870 3.29 13.87 36.60
CA THR A 870 4.17 14.37 37.69
C THR A 870 5.54 14.75 37.13
N TYR A 871 6.03 15.92 37.54
CA TYR A 871 7.35 16.45 37.19
C TYR A 871 8.13 16.75 38.46
N THR A 872 9.27 16.08 38.64
CA THR A 872 10.30 16.48 39.61
C THR A 872 10.98 17.75 39.10
N ILE A 873 11.16 18.73 39.98
CA ILE A 873 11.76 20.04 39.73
C ILE A 873 13.02 20.16 40.57
N ASN A 874 14.14 20.50 39.93
CA ASN A 874 15.36 20.90 40.60
C ASN A 874 16.09 21.99 39.78
N VAL A 875 17.06 22.65 40.39
CA VAL A 875 17.98 23.52 39.65
C VAL A 875 18.95 22.60 38.91
N SER A 876 18.74 22.40 37.60
CA SER A 876 19.65 21.60 36.77
C SER A 876 20.93 22.35 36.42
N HIS A 877 20.84 23.69 36.38
CA HIS A 877 21.97 24.56 36.06
C HIS A 877 21.75 25.91 36.73
N VAL A 878 22.81 26.43 37.34
CA VAL A 878 22.91 27.83 37.73
C VAL A 878 24.06 28.45 36.96
N LEU A 879 23.86 29.68 36.50
CA LEU A 879 24.93 30.54 36.04
C LEU A 879 24.81 31.86 36.79
N SER A 880 25.67 32.06 37.79
CA SER A 880 25.88 33.41 38.33
C SER A 880 26.45 34.31 37.21
N PRO A 881 26.25 35.63 37.26
CA PRO A 881 26.89 36.57 36.34
C PRO A 881 28.41 36.39 36.22
N ASP A 882 29.07 35.91 37.28
CA ASP A 882 30.52 35.73 37.39
C ASP A 882 31.06 34.39 36.86
N GLY A 883 30.20 33.57 36.22
CA GLY A 883 30.61 32.28 35.65
C GLY A 883 30.65 31.10 36.64
N ILE A 884 30.22 31.29 37.88
CA ILE A 884 30.10 30.23 38.88
C ILE A 884 28.90 29.32 38.55
N THR A 885 29.23 28.05 38.33
CA THR A 885 28.27 26.98 37.98
C THR A 885 28.26 25.86 39.01
N HIS A 886 29.26 25.79 39.89
CA HIS A 886 29.36 24.74 40.89
C HIS A 886 28.30 24.90 41.98
N ILE A 887 27.22 24.11 41.86
CA ILE A 887 26.19 23.95 42.86
C ILE A 887 26.74 23.08 43.98
N MET A 888 27.12 23.70 45.10
CA MET A 888 27.66 23.03 46.30
C MET A 888 26.58 22.28 47.08
N ALA A 889 25.31 22.70 46.97
CA ALA A 889 24.15 22.02 47.54
C ALA A 889 22.89 22.35 46.70
N ASN A 890 22.05 21.33 46.46
CA ASN A 890 20.84 21.44 45.64
C ASN A 890 19.62 20.88 46.39
N GLN A 891 18.41 21.26 45.95
CA GLN A 891 17.13 20.82 46.52
C GLN A 891 16.20 20.32 45.41
N GLN A 892 15.12 19.62 45.77
CA GLN A 892 14.12 19.11 44.81
C GLN A 892 12.69 19.33 45.31
N ALA A 893 11.74 19.49 44.38
CA ALA A 893 10.30 19.55 44.64
C ALA A 893 9.53 18.80 43.56
N GLU A 894 8.30 18.36 43.82
CA GLU A 894 7.46 17.66 42.83
C GLU A 894 6.15 18.42 42.56
N ILE A 895 5.72 18.44 41.29
CA ILE A 895 4.47 19.07 40.86
C ILE A 895 3.74 18.15 39.87
N THR A 896 2.45 17.91 40.10
CA THR A 896 1.58 17.12 39.23
C THR A 896 0.53 18.00 38.57
N TRP A 897 0.54 18.05 37.23
CA TRP A 897 -0.60 18.56 36.45
C TRP A 897 -1.49 17.38 36.09
N THR A 898 -2.80 17.48 36.28
CA THR A 898 -3.74 16.39 35.99
C THR A 898 -5.14 16.90 35.63
N TYR A 899 -6.02 15.98 35.22
CA TYR A 899 -7.47 16.13 35.15
C TYR A 899 -8.11 14.77 35.46
N LEU A 900 -9.43 14.72 35.61
CA LEU A 900 -10.19 13.50 35.84
C LEU A 900 -10.65 12.90 34.50
N LEU A 901 -10.54 11.59 34.35
CA LEU A 901 -10.93 10.86 33.14
C LEU A 901 -11.89 9.72 33.50
N VAL A 902 -13.01 9.61 32.78
CA VAL A 902 -13.81 8.38 32.78
C VAL A 902 -13.14 7.39 31.81
N ASP A 903 -12.38 6.42 32.34
CA ASP A 903 -11.70 5.42 31.51
C ASP A 903 -12.57 4.20 31.19
N LYS A 904 -13.62 3.96 32.00
CA LYS A 904 -14.65 2.95 31.76
C LYS A 904 -16.02 3.51 32.10
N ALA A 905 -16.97 3.36 31.17
CA ALA A 905 -18.38 3.70 31.39
C ALA A 905 -19.25 2.51 30.97
N ILE A 906 -20.09 2.04 31.89
CA ILE A 906 -21.06 0.99 31.68
C ILE A 906 -22.42 1.55 32.12
N ILE A 907 -23.39 1.55 31.21
CA ILE A 907 -24.77 1.93 31.47
C ILE A 907 -25.62 0.73 31.08
N PHE A 908 -26.31 0.12 32.04
CA PHE A 908 -27.11 -1.07 31.79
C PHE A 908 -28.44 -1.10 32.58
N PRO A 909 -29.59 -1.25 31.90
CA PRO A 909 -29.75 -1.17 30.44
C PRO A 909 -29.63 0.29 29.94
N ASN A 910 -29.24 0.50 28.68
CA ASN A 910 -29.16 1.83 28.06
C ASN A 910 -30.49 2.29 27.41
N VAL A 911 -31.46 1.38 27.31
CA VAL A 911 -32.87 1.63 26.98
C VAL A 911 -33.70 0.95 28.06
N THR A 912 -34.67 1.63 28.65
CA THR A 912 -35.42 1.16 29.83
C THR A 912 -36.86 1.68 29.84
N VAL A 913 -37.72 1.11 30.69
CA VAL A 913 -39.04 1.69 31.00
C VAL A 913 -39.00 2.67 32.17
N LEU A 914 -40.06 3.46 32.32
CA LEU A 914 -40.29 4.36 33.45
C LEU A 914 -40.01 3.68 34.81
N HIS A 915 -39.38 4.41 35.73
CA HIS A 915 -38.98 3.97 37.07
C HIS A 915 -38.07 2.72 37.16
N SER A 916 -37.76 2.02 36.07
CA SER A 916 -36.87 0.86 36.10
C SER A 916 -35.42 1.24 36.37
N PRO A 917 -34.69 0.46 37.19
CA PRO A 917 -33.33 0.79 37.63
C PRO A 917 -32.33 0.76 36.47
N VAL A 918 -31.67 1.90 36.22
CA VAL A 918 -30.54 2.00 35.28
C VAL A 918 -29.24 2.04 36.05
N ASN A 919 -28.47 0.95 35.96
CA ASN A 919 -27.18 0.86 36.63
C ASN A 919 -26.13 1.63 35.82
N VAL A 920 -25.60 2.71 36.41
CA VAL A 920 -24.53 3.54 35.86
C VAL A 920 -23.27 3.25 36.66
N ARG A 921 -22.32 2.59 36.00
CA ARG A 921 -21.02 2.19 36.55
C ARG A 921 -19.90 2.89 35.79
N LEU A 922 -19.27 3.87 36.42
CA LEU A 922 -18.19 4.67 35.84
C LEU A 922 -16.90 4.45 36.64
N ARG A 923 -15.75 4.34 35.98
CA ARG A 923 -14.44 4.41 36.65
C ARG A 923 -13.76 5.73 36.34
N ILE A 924 -13.44 6.47 37.39
CA ILE A 924 -12.75 7.76 37.35
C ILE A 924 -11.29 7.53 37.73
N VAL A 925 -10.39 7.96 36.86
CA VAL A 925 -8.94 7.90 37.09
C VAL A 925 -8.30 9.27 36.92
N TYR A 926 -7.16 9.47 37.56
CA TYR A 926 -6.33 10.64 37.30
C TYR A 926 -5.58 10.46 35.98
N ALA A 927 -5.69 11.43 35.07
CA ALA A 927 -5.05 11.38 33.75
C ALA A 927 -3.51 11.32 33.77
N HIS A 928 -2.85 11.63 34.89
CA HIS A 928 -1.38 11.67 34.98
C HIS A 928 -0.72 10.29 35.24
N ASN A 929 -1.47 9.30 35.73
CA ASN A 929 -0.97 7.98 36.10
C ASN A 929 -2.00 6.84 35.99
N SER A 930 -3.22 7.13 35.53
CA SER A 930 -4.36 6.20 35.47
C SER A 930 -4.74 5.56 36.82
N SER A 931 -4.32 6.14 37.94
CA SER A 931 -4.69 5.65 39.27
C SER A 931 -6.15 6.00 39.60
N PRO A 932 -6.85 5.14 40.35
CA PRO A 932 -8.13 5.44 41.00
C PRO A 932 -8.23 6.86 41.57
N ALA A 933 -9.17 7.64 41.06
CA ALA A 933 -9.43 8.98 41.59
C ALA A 933 -10.38 8.89 42.80
N ARG A 934 -9.90 8.36 43.93
CA ARG A 934 -10.66 8.14 45.17
C ARG A 934 -11.17 9.44 45.81
N GLY A 935 -12.39 9.42 46.34
CA GLY A 935 -12.99 10.55 47.07
C GLY A 935 -13.34 11.75 46.18
N VAL A 936 -13.56 11.52 44.89
CA VAL A 936 -14.07 12.51 43.94
C VAL A 936 -15.59 12.43 43.96
N THR A 937 -16.25 13.51 44.35
CA THR A 937 -17.71 13.63 44.35
C THR A 937 -18.17 14.25 43.04
N LEU A 938 -18.85 13.46 42.23
CA LEU A 938 -19.50 13.90 41.00
C LEU A 938 -21.00 14.09 41.25
N SER A 939 -21.58 15.16 40.71
CA SER A 939 -23.02 15.21 40.46
C SER A 939 -23.29 14.40 39.20
N ILE A 940 -24.07 13.33 39.36
CA ILE A 940 -24.58 12.48 38.28
C ILE A 940 -26.09 12.62 38.29
N TYR A 941 -26.63 13.35 37.32
CA TYR A 941 -28.07 13.54 37.17
C TYR A 941 -28.75 14.07 38.47
N GLY A 942 -28.08 15.01 39.16
CA GLY A 942 -28.57 15.63 40.41
C GLY A 942 -28.19 14.87 41.69
N PHE A 943 -27.67 13.64 41.59
CA PHE A 943 -27.17 12.89 42.74
C PHE A 943 -25.67 13.08 42.92
N ASN A 944 -25.26 13.57 44.10
CA ASN A 944 -23.86 13.62 44.47
C ASN A 944 -23.39 12.24 44.91
N ILE A 945 -22.46 11.64 44.16
CA ILE A 945 -21.86 10.36 44.50
C ILE A 945 -20.33 10.42 44.42
N SER A 946 -19.69 9.88 45.45
CA SER A 946 -18.24 9.83 45.56
C SER A 946 -17.68 8.51 45.01
N THR A 947 -16.50 8.58 44.40
CA THR A 947 -15.74 7.40 43.99
C THR A 947 -15.26 6.55 45.16
N ASP A 948 -15.30 5.23 44.99
CA ASP A 948 -14.75 4.25 45.93
C ASP A 948 -13.20 4.19 45.91
N GLY A 949 -12.62 3.20 46.61
CA GLY A 949 -11.18 3.01 46.68
C GLY A 949 -10.50 2.71 45.33
N ASP A 950 -11.23 2.09 44.40
CA ASP A 950 -10.77 1.72 43.05
C ASP A 950 -11.21 2.73 41.97
N GLY A 951 -11.77 3.88 42.40
CA GLY A 951 -12.19 4.96 41.52
C GLY A 951 -13.54 4.69 40.85
N TRP A 952 -14.26 3.63 41.24
CA TRP A 952 -15.58 3.35 40.70
C TRP A 952 -16.65 4.19 41.39
N ILE A 953 -17.59 4.63 40.57
CA ILE A 953 -18.92 5.06 40.98
C ILE A 953 -19.89 4.00 40.47
N ASN A 954 -20.71 3.46 41.36
CA ASN A 954 -21.86 2.62 41.02
C ASN A 954 -23.10 3.34 41.55
N THR A 955 -23.99 3.77 40.67
CA THR A 955 -25.29 4.32 41.06
C THR A 955 -26.41 3.67 40.25
N THR A 956 -27.61 3.68 40.81
CA THR A 956 -28.83 3.29 40.11
C THR A 956 -29.65 4.56 39.90
N LEU A 957 -29.83 4.94 38.64
CA LEU A 957 -30.72 6.05 38.29
C LEU A 957 -32.12 5.52 38.05
N HIS A 958 -33.11 6.24 38.58
CA HIS A 958 -34.52 6.08 38.26
C HIS A 958 -34.98 7.34 37.54
N PHE A 959 -35.88 7.18 36.57
CA PHE A 959 -36.37 8.27 35.73
C PHE A 959 -37.90 8.27 35.75
N ASP A 960 -38.47 9.41 36.14
CA ASP A 960 -39.91 9.57 36.38
C ASP A 960 -40.67 10.16 35.18
N LYS A 961 -39.98 10.34 34.05
CA LYS A 961 -40.58 10.76 32.78
C LYS A 961 -39.93 10.01 31.61
N VAL A 962 -40.74 9.68 30.60
CA VAL A 962 -40.30 9.20 29.28
C VAL A 962 -39.55 10.31 28.56
N ASP A 963 -38.26 10.09 28.27
CA ASP A 963 -37.38 11.08 27.62
C ASP A 963 -36.05 10.43 27.16
N VAL A 964 -35.21 11.19 26.46
CA VAL A 964 -33.81 10.83 26.19
C VAL A 964 -32.88 11.64 27.08
N TYR A 965 -32.29 10.97 28.06
CA TYR A 965 -31.44 11.61 29.07
C TYR A 965 -29.97 11.55 28.68
N THR A 966 -29.35 12.73 28.54
CA THR A 966 -27.89 12.87 28.49
C THR A 966 -27.36 13.09 29.90
N ILE A 967 -26.65 12.11 30.44
CA ILE A 967 -26.05 12.18 31.77
C ILE A 967 -24.82 13.11 31.69
N LYS A 968 -24.96 14.30 32.27
CA LYS A 968 -23.83 15.19 32.54
C LYS A 968 -23.15 14.79 33.83
N LEU A 969 -21.82 14.89 33.84
CA LEU A 969 -20.98 14.73 35.03
C LEU A 969 -20.38 16.08 35.38
N GLU A 970 -20.65 16.56 36.58
CA GLU A 970 -20.07 17.81 37.12
C GLU A 970 -19.25 17.47 38.37
N VAL A 971 -18.03 18.00 38.45
CA VAL A 971 -17.17 17.79 39.62
C VAL A 971 -17.57 18.76 40.71
N ILE A 972 -18.17 18.25 41.77
CA ILE A 972 -18.57 19.05 42.94
C ILE A 972 -17.37 19.23 43.87
N GLU A 973 -16.67 18.13 44.16
CA GLU A 973 -15.49 18.13 45.00
C GLU A 973 -14.50 17.07 44.51
N ALA A 974 -13.22 17.43 44.48
CA ALA A 974 -12.14 16.51 44.17
C ALA A 974 -10.88 16.88 44.97
N PRO A 975 -10.06 15.90 45.39
CA PRO A 975 -8.78 16.18 46.03
C PRO A 975 -7.94 17.16 45.21
N SER A 976 -7.33 18.14 45.87
CA SER A 976 -6.55 19.23 45.24
C SER A 976 -7.34 20.16 44.30
N ASN A 977 -8.69 20.17 44.39
CA ASN A 977 -9.57 21.03 43.57
C ASN A 977 -9.36 20.83 42.05
N ILE A 978 -9.30 19.56 41.62
CA ILE A 978 -9.29 19.18 40.20
C ILE A 978 -10.71 19.24 39.65
N GLN A 979 -11.01 20.28 38.87
CA GLN A 979 -12.37 20.59 38.41
C GLN A 979 -12.66 20.06 37.00
N ARG A 980 -11.62 19.82 36.19
CA ARG A 980 -11.79 19.31 34.82
C ARG A 980 -11.99 17.80 34.84
N ILE A 981 -13.15 17.35 34.33
CA ILE A 981 -13.43 15.96 33.98
C ILE A 981 -13.60 15.80 32.46
N VAL A 982 -13.16 14.66 31.92
CA VAL A 982 -13.34 14.27 30.51
C VAL A 982 -14.02 12.90 30.46
N TYR A 983 -15.10 12.79 29.70
CA TYR A 983 -15.95 11.59 29.63
C TYR A 983 -16.63 11.44 28.25
N PRO A 984 -16.96 10.21 27.83
CA PRO A 984 -17.72 9.97 26.59
C PRO A 984 -19.19 10.40 26.73
N LEU A 985 -19.92 10.50 25.62
CA LEU A 985 -21.36 10.79 25.66
C LEU A 985 -22.12 9.67 26.40
N LEU A 986 -22.68 9.99 27.57
CA LEU A 986 -23.47 9.08 28.39
C LEU A 986 -24.96 9.31 28.11
N ARG A 987 -25.64 8.36 27.46
CA ARG A 987 -27.07 8.49 27.10
C ARG A 987 -27.90 7.31 27.59
N VAL A 988 -29.07 7.62 28.14
CA VAL A 988 -30.12 6.67 28.54
C VAL A 988 -31.40 7.02 27.80
N VAL A 989 -32.08 6.03 27.24
CA VAL A 989 -33.42 6.20 26.66
C VAL A 989 -34.43 5.61 27.64
N VAL A 990 -35.35 6.42 28.14
CA VAL A 990 -36.44 5.98 29.01
C VAL A 990 -37.72 6.09 28.21
N CYS A 991 -38.31 4.96 27.87
CA CYS A 991 -39.48 4.88 27.01
C CYS A 991 -40.71 4.31 27.74
N SER A 992 -41.91 4.42 27.16
CA SER A 992 -43.09 3.75 27.71
C SER A 992 -43.01 2.25 27.47
N GLU A 993 -43.81 1.47 28.21
CA GLU A 993 -43.82 0.00 28.10
C GLU A 993 -44.01 -0.48 26.66
N VAL A 994 -44.89 0.18 25.88
CA VAL A 994 -45.13 -0.14 24.47
C VAL A 994 -43.87 0.02 23.62
N THR A 995 -43.18 1.15 23.77
CA THR A 995 -41.94 1.47 23.04
C THR A 995 -40.78 0.58 23.49
N TYR A 996 -40.71 0.22 24.77
CA TYR A 996 -39.72 -0.73 25.28
C TYR A 996 -39.96 -2.15 24.77
N ASN A 997 -41.21 -2.62 24.75
CA ASN A 997 -41.57 -3.92 24.19
C ASN A 997 -41.19 -3.99 22.71
N LEU A 998 -41.51 -2.96 21.91
CA LEU A 998 -41.05 -2.84 20.53
C LEU A 998 -39.51 -2.96 20.41
N TRP A 999 -38.75 -2.27 21.26
CA TRP A 999 -37.28 -2.37 21.28
C TRP A 999 -36.77 -3.76 21.67
N SER A 1000 -37.37 -4.37 22.69
CA SER A 1000 -37.02 -5.69 23.19
C SER A 1000 -37.27 -6.76 22.12
N GLN A 1001 -38.45 -6.77 21.51
CA GLN A 1001 -38.85 -7.66 20.43
C GLN A 1001 -37.99 -7.45 19.18
N MET A 1002 -37.67 -6.20 18.81
CA MET A 1002 -36.75 -5.89 17.72
C MET A 1002 -35.35 -6.49 17.96
N ASN A 1003 -34.81 -6.36 19.17
CA ASN A 1003 -33.50 -6.94 19.48
C ASN A 1003 -33.55 -8.47 19.60
N ASN A 1004 -34.66 -9.06 20.03
CA ASN A 1004 -34.89 -10.50 20.00
C ASN A 1004 -34.86 -11.04 18.55
N ILE A 1005 -35.60 -10.42 17.64
CA ILE A 1005 -35.58 -10.76 16.20
C ILE A 1005 -34.17 -10.61 15.61
N LYS A 1006 -33.48 -9.52 15.94
CA LYS A 1006 -32.09 -9.27 15.52
C LYS A 1006 -31.10 -10.30 16.05
N ALA A 1007 -31.22 -10.71 17.32
CA ALA A 1007 -30.37 -11.72 17.94
C ALA A 1007 -30.55 -13.12 17.32
N ASN A 1008 -31.75 -13.40 16.78
CA ASN A 1008 -32.03 -14.60 16.00
C ASN A 1008 -31.51 -14.53 14.53
N GLY A 1009 -30.76 -13.47 14.17
CA GLY A 1009 -30.12 -13.33 12.86
C GLY A 1009 -31.02 -12.77 11.75
N TYR A 1010 -32.19 -12.24 12.08
CA TYR A 1010 -33.14 -11.69 11.11
C TYR A 1010 -32.94 -10.18 10.89
N ASN A 1011 -33.19 -9.70 9.66
CA ASN A 1011 -33.04 -8.30 9.30
C ASN A 1011 -34.18 -7.45 9.91
N VAL A 1012 -33.82 -6.52 10.79
CA VAL A 1012 -34.75 -5.59 11.45
C VAL A 1012 -34.61 -4.14 10.96
N SER A 1013 -34.02 -3.91 9.78
CA SER A 1013 -33.71 -2.55 9.29
C SER A 1013 -34.93 -1.63 9.17
N GLN A 1014 -36.11 -2.17 8.87
CA GLN A 1014 -37.39 -1.43 8.87
C GLN A 1014 -37.71 -0.89 10.27
N PHE A 1015 -37.72 -1.78 11.28
CA PHE A 1015 -37.92 -1.40 12.68
C PHE A 1015 -36.80 -0.49 13.22
N MET A 1016 -35.54 -0.69 12.80
CA MET A 1016 -34.42 0.18 13.21
C MET A 1016 -34.53 1.61 12.66
N ARG A 1017 -35.05 1.80 11.42
CA ARG A 1017 -35.33 3.14 10.88
C ARG A 1017 -36.41 3.85 11.70
N ALA A 1018 -37.49 3.15 12.03
CA ALA A 1018 -38.53 3.67 12.89
C ALA A 1018 -38.05 3.92 14.32
N TRP A 1019 -37.22 3.04 14.88
CA TRP A 1019 -36.60 3.20 16.20
C TRP A 1019 -35.75 4.48 16.26
N ASN A 1020 -34.90 4.73 15.25
CA ASN A 1020 -34.15 5.97 15.16
C ASN A 1020 -35.07 7.21 15.08
N LYS A 1021 -36.24 7.09 14.44
CA LYS A 1021 -37.22 8.18 14.38
C LYS A 1021 -37.95 8.40 15.72
N ILE A 1022 -38.29 7.32 16.43
CA ILE A 1022 -38.83 7.34 17.80
C ILE A 1022 -37.84 8.07 18.72
N ILE A 1023 -36.55 7.70 18.66
CA ILE A 1023 -35.48 8.39 19.37
C ILE A 1023 -35.41 9.88 19.03
N GLU A 1024 -35.41 10.24 17.74
CA GLU A 1024 -35.35 11.65 17.30
C GLU A 1024 -36.55 12.47 17.78
N LEU A 1025 -37.74 11.86 17.86
CA LEU A 1025 -38.95 12.50 18.38
C LEU A 1025 -38.89 12.66 19.90
N MET A 1026 -38.38 11.66 20.63
CA MET A 1026 -38.15 11.74 22.07
C MET A 1026 -37.08 12.79 22.42
N ASP A 1027 -35.95 12.84 21.72
CA ASP A 1027 -34.91 13.89 21.83
C ASP A 1027 -35.49 15.31 21.56
N LYS A 1028 -36.64 15.40 20.85
CA LYS A 1028 -37.39 16.65 20.57
C LYS A 1028 -38.57 16.89 21.53
N GLY A 1029 -38.73 16.08 22.58
CA GLY A 1029 -39.83 16.16 23.54
C GLY A 1029 -41.20 15.72 23.02
N LYS A 1030 -41.29 15.20 21.79
CA LYS A 1030 -42.52 14.73 21.13
C LYS A 1030 -42.85 13.28 21.52
N VAL A 1031 -43.01 13.05 22.82
CA VAL A 1031 -43.21 11.71 23.40
C VAL A 1031 -44.45 11.02 22.84
N ASP A 1032 -45.58 11.73 22.73
CA ASP A 1032 -46.84 11.15 22.26
C ASP A 1032 -46.77 10.72 20.78
N GLU A 1033 -46.00 11.43 19.95
CA GLU A 1033 -45.74 11.04 18.55
C GLU A 1033 -44.86 9.78 18.49
N ALA A 1034 -43.84 9.70 19.34
CA ALA A 1034 -42.96 8.54 19.44
C ALA A 1034 -43.71 7.29 19.93
N GLU A 1035 -44.62 7.43 20.91
CA GLU A 1035 -45.46 6.34 21.39
C GLU A 1035 -46.51 5.92 20.34
N ASN A 1036 -47.12 6.87 19.61
CA ASN A 1036 -48.06 6.55 18.54
C ASN A 1036 -47.41 5.73 17.41
N ILE A 1037 -46.19 6.10 16.99
CA ILE A 1037 -45.40 5.29 16.04
C ILE A 1037 -45.10 3.90 16.63
N SER A 1038 -44.80 3.84 17.93
CA SER A 1038 -44.55 2.56 18.61
C SER A 1038 -45.79 1.66 18.63
N ARG A 1039 -46.98 2.23 18.86
CA ARG A 1039 -48.28 1.53 18.82
C ARG A 1039 -48.65 1.06 17.41
N GLN A 1040 -48.35 1.85 16.38
CA GLN A 1040 -48.55 1.45 14.98
C GLN A 1040 -47.71 0.23 14.61
N LEU A 1041 -46.44 0.22 15.02
CA LEU A 1041 -45.49 -0.86 14.72
C LEU A 1041 -45.65 -2.10 15.60
N TYR A 1042 -46.33 -1.99 16.75
CA TYR A 1042 -46.54 -3.11 17.68
C TYR A 1042 -47.20 -4.32 16.99
N ASN A 1043 -48.25 -4.08 16.20
CA ASN A 1043 -48.94 -5.13 15.45
C ASN A 1043 -48.05 -5.77 14.37
N GLU A 1044 -47.13 -5.01 13.77
CA GLU A 1044 -46.20 -5.52 12.76
C GLU A 1044 -45.10 -6.37 13.41
N ILE A 1045 -44.58 -5.94 14.56
CA ILE A 1045 -43.52 -6.67 15.25
C ILE A 1045 -44.02 -7.94 15.95
N GLU A 1046 -45.27 -7.97 16.43
CA GLU A 1046 -45.90 -9.18 16.95
C GLU A 1046 -46.10 -10.22 15.84
N ARG A 1047 -46.51 -9.78 14.64
CA ARG A 1047 -46.56 -10.65 13.45
C ARG A 1047 -45.15 -11.15 13.10
N ALA A 1048 -44.13 -10.30 13.16
CA ALA A 1048 -42.75 -10.68 12.91
C ALA A 1048 -42.24 -11.71 13.94
N GLU A 1049 -42.49 -11.54 15.25
CA GLU A 1049 -42.11 -12.54 16.25
C GLU A 1049 -42.85 -13.86 16.08
N ARG A 1050 -44.16 -13.83 15.82
CA ARG A 1050 -44.95 -15.04 15.55
C ARG A 1050 -44.45 -15.78 14.31
N SER A 1051 -44.14 -15.04 13.25
CA SER A 1051 -43.58 -15.57 12.00
C SER A 1051 -42.18 -16.16 12.23
N MET A 1052 -41.33 -15.48 12.99
CA MET A 1052 -40.00 -15.98 13.37
C MET A 1052 -40.07 -17.25 14.21
N ALA A 1053 -41.00 -17.34 15.16
CA ALA A 1053 -41.21 -18.54 15.96
C ALA A 1053 -41.63 -19.74 15.09
N LEU A 1054 -42.48 -19.50 14.09
CA LEU A 1054 -42.87 -20.51 13.09
C LEU A 1054 -41.70 -20.88 12.17
N LEU A 1055 -40.89 -19.92 11.70
CA LEU A 1055 -39.68 -20.19 10.92
C LEU A 1055 -38.64 -21.03 11.69
N ASN A 1056 -38.40 -20.70 12.96
CA ASN A 1056 -37.49 -21.46 13.81
C ASN A 1056 -38.05 -22.86 14.15
N LYS A 1057 -39.38 -22.98 14.31
CA LYS A 1057 -40.04 -24.28 14.44
C LYS A 1057 -39.94 -25.10 13.15
N ALA A 1058 -40.13 -24.49 11.98
CA ALA A 1058 -39.98 -25.14 10.67
C ALA A 1058 -38.55 -25.66 10.47
N LYS A 1059 -37.53 -24.83 10.70
CA LYS A 1059 -36.10 -25.23 10.70
C LYS A 1059 -35.85 -26.44 11.61
N ASN A 1060 -36.36 -26.42 12.84
CA ASN A 1060 -36.19 -27.51 13.80
C ASN A 1060 -36.95 -28.78 13.42
N VAL A 1061 -38.18 -28.68 12.89
CA VAL A 1061 -38.96 -29.85 12.45
C VAL A 1061 -38.30 -30.49 11.22
N ILE A 1062 -37.87 -29.70 10.23
CA ILE A 1062 -37.12 -30.18 9.06
C ILE A 1062 -35.80 -30.82 9.50
N SER A 1063 -35.04 -30.19 10.41
CA SER A 1063 -33.79 -30.76 10.94
C SER A 1063 -34.02 -32.10 11.65
N LYS A 1064 -35.10 -32.23 12.44
CA LYS A 1064 -35.47 -33.50 13.08
C LYS A 1064 -35.93 -34.55 12.08
N ALA A 1065 -36.76 -34.19 11.09
CA ALA A 1065 -37.25 -35.11 10.07
C ALA A 1065 -36.10 -35.66 9.20
N LYS A 1066 -35.14 -34.80 8.82
CA LYS A 1066 -33.86 -35.22 8.22
C LYS A 1066 -33.07 -36.18 9.13
N GLY A 1067 -33.06 -35.93 10.44
CA GLY A 1067 -32.41 -36.78 11.43
C GLY A 1067 -33.07 -38.15 11.64
N SER A 1068 -34.38 -38.28 11.37
CA SER A 1068 -35.10 -39.57 11.42
C SER A 1068 -34.96 -40.42 10.16
N GLY A 1069 -34.25 -39.95 9.13
CA GLY A 1069 -33.98 -40.72 7.90
C GLY A 1069 -35.13 -40.80 6.90
N ILE A 1070 -36.27 -40.16 7.18
CA ILE A 1070 -37.40 -40.05 6.23
C ILE A 1070 -37.21 -38.78 5.41
N LEU A 1071 -36.98 -38.94 4.10
CA LEU A 1071 -36.61 -37.86 3.18
C LEU A 1071 -37.61 -37.66 2.02
N LEU A 1072 -38.68 -38.46 1.94
CA LEU A 1072 -39.73 -38.24 0.94
C LEU A 1072 -40.44 -36.90 1.22
N PHE A 1073 -40.66 -36.10 0.18
CA PHE A 1073 -41.37 -34.80 0.22
C PHE A 1073 -40.79 -33.71 1.16
N ILE A 1074 -39.73 -33.97 1.93
CA ILE A 1074 -39.15 -32.95 2.82
C ILE A 1074 -38.61 -31.72 2.07
N TRP A 1075 -38.20 -31.91 0.81
CA TRP A 1075 -37.79 -30.83 -0.09
C TRP A 1075 -38.92 -29.80 -0.33
N GLU A 1076 -40.19 -30.22 -0.30
CA GLU A 1076 -41.33 -29.28 -0.40
C GLU A 1076 -41.44 -28.40 0.85
N ALA A 1077 -41.14 -28.97 2.02
CA ALA A 1077 -41.09 -28.21 3.26
C ALA A 1077 -39.91 -27.25 3.29
N GLU A 1078 -38.76 -27.63 2.73
CA GLU A 1078 -37.59 -26.74 2.58
C GLU A 1078 -37.84 -25.61 1.59
N MET A 1079 -38.50 -25.90 0.46
CA MET A 1079 -38.92 -24.89 -0.51
C MET A 1079 -39.87 -23.88 0.16
N LYS A 1080 -40.89 -24.35 0.90
CA LYS A 1080 -41.80 -23.49 1.67
C LYS A 1080 -41.11 -22.73 2.79
N LEU A 1081 -40.07 -23.28 3.42
CA LEU A 1081 -39.25 -22.56 4.39
C LEU A 1081 -38.42 -21.46 3.71
N HIS A 1082 -37.89 -21.71 2.51
CA HIS A 1082 -37.13 -20.71 1.75
C HIS A 1082 -38.04 -19.56 1.30
N GLU A 1083 -39.22 -19.86 0.75
CA GLU A 1083 -40.26 -18.88 0.43
C GLU A 1083 -40.64 -18.06 1.69
N ALA A 1084 -40.87 -18.72 2.84
CA ALA A 1084 -41.18 -18.06 4.10
C ALA A 1084 -40.06 -17.13 4.61
N ILE A 1085 -38.80 -17.52 4.46
CA ILE A 1085 -37.63 -16.68 4.81
C ILE A 1085 -37.56 -15.45 3.88
N ASN A 1086 -37.89 -15.60 2.60
CA ASN A 1086 -37.89 -14.49 1.65
C ASN A 1086 -39.07 -13.54 1.87
N ALA A 1087 -40.28 -14.05 2.14
CA ALA A 1087 -41.42 -13.26 2.59
C ALA A 1087 -41.08 -12.44 3.86
N PHE A 1088 -40.42 -13.06 4.84
CA PHE A 1088 -39.97 -12.39 6.07
C PHE A 1088 -38.99 -11.24 5.78
N LYS A 1089 -38.05 -11.45 4.85
CA LYS A 1089 -37.09 -10.40 4.41
C LYS A 1089 -37.77 -9.24 3.68
N ARG A 1090 -38.89 -9.49 2.98
CA ARG A 1090 -39.71 -8.46 2.33
C ARG A 1090 -40.59 -7.66 3.30
N GLY A 1091 -40.73 -8.11 4.55
CA GLY A 1091 -41.60 -7.51 5.56
C GLY A 1091 -43.03 -8.08 5.57
N ASP A 1092 -43.36 -9.06 4.71
CA ASP A 1092 -44.66 -9.73 4.77
C ASP A 1092 -44.62 -10.87 5.81
N TYR A 1093 -44.81 -10.47 7.06
CA TYR A 1093 -44.77 -11.38 8.19
C TYR A 1093 -45.95 -12.36 8.22
N ASN A 1094 -47.09 -12.02 7.59
CA ASN A 1094 -48.25 -12.89 7.50
C ASN A 1094 -48.02 -13.98 6.45
N GLU A 1095 -47.61 -13.62 5.23
CA GLU A 1095 -47.19 -14.56 4.18
C GLU A 1095 -46.10 -15.49 4.72
N ALA A 1096 -45.08 -14.93 5.38
CA ALA A 1096 -44.01 -15.71 6.01
C ALA A 1096 -44.52 -16.68 7.10
N ALA A 1097 -45.51 -16.28 7.90
CA ALA A 1097 -46.07 -17.14 8.94
C ALA A 1097 -46.93 -18.28 8.35
N GLU A 1098 -47.66 -18.01 7.28
CA GLU A 1098 -48.45 -19.00 6.55
C GLU A 1098 -47.54 -20.01 5.84
N LEU A 1099 -46.55 -19.54 5.09
CA LEU A 1099 -45.56 -20.37 4.40
C LEU A 1099 -44.71 -21.19 5.39
N ALA A 1100 -44.33 -20.61 6.55
CA ALA A 1100 -43.65 -21.37 7.61
C ALA A 1100 -44.56 -22.42 8.26
N SER A 1101 -45.86 -22.13 8.41
CA SER A 1101 -46.85 -23.10 8.90
C SER A 1101 -47.11 -24.21 7.88
N GLU A 1102 -47.12 -23.88 6.59
CA GLU A 1102 -47.22 -24.85 5.49
C GLU A 1102 -45.97 -25.74 5.43
N SER A 1103 -44.78 -25.15 5.54
CA SER A 1103 -43.51 -25.85 5.68
C SER A 1103 -43.54 -26.85 6.85
N ILE A 1104 -44.00 -26.43 8.04
CA ILE A 1104 -44.20 -27.32 9.19
C ILE A 1104 -45.18 -28.46 8.87
N LYS A 1105 -46.32 -28.18 8.24
CA LYS A 1105 -47.31 -29.21 7.87
C LYS A 1105 -46.72 -30.22 6.87
N ARG A 1106 -45.97 -29.76 5.86
CA ARG A 1106 -45.29 -30.62 4.89
C ARG A 1106 -44.20 -31.46 5.57
N ALA A 1107 -43.44 -30.89 6.51
CA ALA A 1107 -42.40 -31.58 7.28
C ALA A 1107 -42.90 -32.53 8.38
N TYR A 1108 -44.20 -32.54 8.70
CA TYR A 1108 -44.87 -33.54 9.54
C TYR A 1108 -45.64 -34.60 8.72
N LYS A 1109 -45.85 -34.34 7.43
CA LYS A 1109 -46.52 -35.27 6.49
C LYS A 1109 -45.49 -36.14 5.75
N ALA A 1110 -44.32 -35.56 5.48
CA ALA A 1110 -43.06 -36.28 5.32
C ALA A 1110 -42.67 -36.98 6.63
#